data_AF-A0AAT9GR94-F1
#
_entry.id   AF-A0AAT9GR94-F1
#
_cell.length_a   1.000
_cell.length_b   1.000
_cell.length_c   1.000
_cell.angle_alpha   90.00
_cell.angle_beta   90.00
_cell.angle_gamma   90.00
#
_symmetry.space_group_name_H-M   'P 1'
#
loop_
_entity.id
_entity.type
_entity.pdbx_description
1 polymer ?
#
loop_
_entity_poly.entity_id
_entity_poly.type
_entity_poly.pdbx_seq_one_letter_code
_entity_poly.pdbx_strand_id
1 'polypeptide(L)'
;MAKRLSEILNAKKQNKGKSESFAKTSIKNSQTVNDQNVQSRRNNFNVLTNTPTHSSNSSFISDSMQKTTNSTNPGGFFKIKEFEDSYRKETLKISVSAKNKSVVNISLKFSRFEIRAKGLNDRNKAKIVLIPIYHITFYYKDRKVGECESNNCDETLSEVSKATKRNVTIKELRDNIDNIISKKTLEVKLIDIVTQLPEFKDIEKNPYEWLFKKTSKIVGNEKFKKYIAYAITSSQIELDNDDLRFNIGIEGSSGEGKTKTIEAVLDLLLRGESLEDEIVIIADVITKEAITWLDGYNWDGRILYVNQIDGLNLERLRPILSEGRINKFVTEQTTDGFRVRTLRVYGKPALIYSIVTDKYDITLEQLLNRTWRAYLPSDDDEKLRAIIRNKALKLYEKVTDVDRLIFTGYILTRPRNVEFDEKAVKLLEDFLMDLKQLTNDDRVAKRRLDILLAFLKAKASFEGRNLITLEYLRDVLEGEFRFDIMYNVVGISEREFKVLEALYELTKSLREDDDIANYPKTRVIAEESNFDDSITRDVLESLRGKHLVISERIGTAYHWKITTIGKRLLSYFEHSDDVIETDTGIAENDFFHDDGKRDSSNAMRSNDARGMSESNGKDAETMEGGTEDIMTLDAYKYLKSHGTIALRDFIDAFGTDAFEKLKDRLETFTADNEIYIRLRDVNNVCEKFDGMEYDDRNDIMADCLHKAKAYIDRTTDERGIFRVIKYL
;
A
#
# COMPACT_ATOMS: atom_id res chain seq x y z
N MET A 1 33.54 28.36 -4.54
CA MET A 1 33.08 27.09 -3.93
C MET A 1 34.14 25.98 -4.05
N ALA A 2 34.69 25.73 -5.26
CA ALA A 2 35.82 24.79 -5.48
C ALA A 2 37.06 25.02 -4.57
N LYS A 3 37.43 26.30 -4.33
CA LYS A 3 38.51 26.66 -3.39
C LYS A 3 38.25 26.18 -1.95
N ARG A 4 37.00 26.31 -1.48
CA ARG A 4 36.52 25.86 -0.17
C ARG A 4 36.53 24.33 -0.04
N LEU A 5 36.27 23.62 -1.14
CA LEU A 5 36.37 22.15 -1.22
C LEU A 5 37.83 21.67 -1.16
N SER A 6 38.77 22.39 -1.79
CA SER A 6 40.21 22.07 -1.71
C SER A 6 40.76 22.25 -0.28
N GLU A 7 40.25 23.24 0.46
CA GLU A 7 40.62 23.51 1.86
C GLU A 7 40.11 22.39 2.79
N ILE A 8 38.89 21.89 2.58
CA ILE A 8 38.30 20.77 3.34
C ILE A 8 39.05 19.45 3.08
N LEU A 9 39.45 19.19 1.84
CA LEU A 9 40.20 17.99 1.46
C LEU A 9 41.63 17.98 2.03
N ASN A 10 42.28 19.14 2.08
CA ASN A 10 43.60 19.27 2.70
C ASN A 10 43.54 19.11 4.23
N ALA A 11 42.45 19.55 4.89
CA ALA A 11 42.23 19.32 6.32
C ALA A 11 42.03 17.83 6.68
N LYS A 12 41.39 17.05 5.80
CA LYS A 12 41.24 15.59 6.01
C LYS A 12 42.56 14.81 5.86
N LYS A 13 43.49 15.26 5.00
CA LYS A 13 44.82 14.63 4.86
C LYS A 13 45.69 14.79 6.11
N GLN A 14 45.57 15.92 6.83
CA GLN A 14 46.34 16.13 8.07
C GLN A 14 45.80 15.33 9.27
N ASN A 15 44.50 14.98 9.28
CA ASN A 15 43.92 14.18 10.36
C ASN A 15 44.18 12.66 10.24
N LYS A 16 44.49 12.16 9.03
CA LYS A 16 44.79 10.73 8.81
C LYS A 16 46.15 10.30 9.42
N GLY A 17 47.08 11.24 9.61
CA GLY A 17 48.39 10.97 10.22
C GLY A 17 48.41 10.85 11.75
N LYS A 18 47.29 11.16 12.44
CA LYS A 18 47.21 11.12 13.92
C LYS A 18 46.47 9.91 14.49
N SER A 19 45.70 9.17 13.71
CA SER A 19 44.93 8.01 14.18
C SER A 19 45.69 6.68 14.15
N GLU A 20 46.83 6.59 13.47
CA GLU A 20 47.63 5.35 13.38
C GLU A 20 48.55 5.09 14.58
N SER A 21 48.64 6.00 15.56
CA SER A 21 49.50 5.83 16.75
C SER A 21 48.81 5.28 18.00
N PHE A 22 47.47 5.13 18.02
CA PHE A 22 46.73 4.72 19.22
C PHE A 22 46.21 3.26 19.23
N ALA A 23 46.29 2.53 18.11
CA ALA A 23 45.69 1.19 17.99
C ALA A 23 46.65 0.00 18.23
N LYS A 24 47.89 0.22 18.69
CA LYS A 24 48.91 -0.85 18.87
C LYS A 24 49.14 -1.35 20.30
N THR A 25 48.31 -0.99 21.27
CA THR A 25 48.45 -1.47 22.66
C THR A 25 47.12 -1.91 23.21
N SER A 26 46.80 -3.22 23.08
CA SER A 26 45.99 -4.03 24.01
C SER A 26 45.42 -5.28 23.32
N ILE A 27 46.28 -6.18 22.86
CA ILE A 27 45.94 -7.61 22.71
C ILE A 27 47.11 -8.39 23.30
N LYS A 28 46.92 -8.96 24.50
CA LYS A 28 47.57 -10.20 24.97
C LYS A 28 47.02 -10.63 26.33
N ASN A 29 46.77 -11.94 26.42
CA ASN A 29 46.45 -12.78 27.59
C ASN A 29 44.97 -12.82 27.99
N SER A 30 44.33 -13.98 28.18
CA SER A 30 44.73 -15.38 28.06
C SER A 30 43.47 -16.25 28.27
N GLN A 31 43.25 -17.23 27.41
CA GLN A 31 42.42 -18.41 27.69
C GLN A 31 43.09 -19.25 28.79
N THR A 32 42.30 -19.91 29.66
CA THR A 32 42.29 -21.38 29.87
C THR A 32 41.33 -21.78 31.01
N VAL A 33 40.39 -22.73 30.74
CA VAL A 33 40.21 -24.05 31.42
C VAL A 33 39.06 -24.00 32.45
N ASN A 34 38.07 -24.90 32.56
CA ASN A 34 37.86 -26.27 32.07
C ASN A 34 36.35 -26.62 32.02
N ASP A 35 36.01 -27.58 31.17
CA ASP A 35 34.77 -28.38 31.18
C ASP A 35 34.67 -29.31 32.40
N GLN A 36 33.45 -29.58 32.86
CA GLN A 36 32.85 -30.92 33.11
C GLN A 36 31.61 -30.80 34.03
N ASN A 37 30.42 -31.04 33.48
CA ASN A 37 29.59 -32.20 33.89
C ASN A 37 28.18 -32.19 33.25
N VAL A 38 27.95 -33.23 32.44
CA VAL A 38 26.85 -34.23 32.55
C VAL A 38 25.42 -33.69 32.37
N GLN A 39 24.83 -33.85 31.19
CA GLN A 39 23.95 -34.98 30.80
C GLN A 39 22.80 -35.27 31.78
N SER A 40 21.55 -34.96 31.38
CA SER A 40 20.54 -36.00 31.18
C SER A 40 19.18 -35.46 30.69
N ARG A 41 18.76 -36.01 29.56
CA ARG A 41 17.41 -36.51 29.21
C ARG A 41 16.27 -35.52 28.89
N ARG A 42 16.03 -35.52 27.58
CA ARG A 42 14.78 -35.31 26.82
C ARG A 42 13.54 -36.04 27.36
N ASN A 43 12.40 -35.37 27.10
CA ASN A 43 11.08 -35.86 26.69
C ASN A 43 10.24 -36.72 27.66
N ASN A 44 9.02 -36.24 27.99
CA ASN A 44 7.78 -36.82 27.45
C ASN A 44 6.54 -36.01 27.88
N PHE A 45 5.70 -35.69 26.89
CA PHE A 45 4.31 -35.24 27.02
C PHE A 45 3.43 -36.46 26.71
N ASN A 46 2.47 -36.80 27.58
CA ASN A 46 1.22 -37.52 27.27
C ASN A 46 0.24 -37.50 28.47
N VAL A 47 -0.75 -36.60 28.38
CA VAL A 47 -2.22 -36.79 28.41
C VAL A 47 -2.87 -37.97 29.21
N LEU A 48 -3.93 -37.59 29.98
CA LEU A 48 -5.17 -38.30 30.46
C LEU A 48 -5.37 -38.66 31.97
N THR A 49 -6.35 -37.96 32.57
CA THR A 49 -7.48 -38.36 33.47
C THR A 49 -7.28 -39.27 34.70
N ASN A 50 -7.60 -38.74 35.89
CA ASN A 50 -8.71 -39.17 36.79
C ASN A 50 -8.57 -38.61 38.23
N THR A 51 -9.67 -38.10 38.79
CA THR A 51 -9.95 -37.87 40.23
C THR A 51 -10.45 -39.17 40.90
N PRO A 52 -10.73 -39.26 42.24
CA PRO A 52 -10.37 -38.43 43.41
C PRO A 52 -9.87 -39.25 44.65
N THR A 53 -9.42 -38.60 45.73
CA THR A 53 -9.95 -38.76 47.12
C THR A 53 -9.11 -38.04 48.20
N HIS A 54 -9.85 -37.39 49.11
CA HIS A 54 -9.59 -36.84 50.45
C HIS A 54 -8.26 -37.08 51.19
N SER A 55 -7.73 -36.03 51.84
CA SER A 55 -7.99 -35.73 53.27
C SER A 55 -7.16 -34.53 53.80
N SER A 56 -7.85 -33.55 54.44
CA SER A 56 -7.50 -32.77 55.65
C SER A 56 -6.06 -32.24 55.87
N ASN A 57 -5.77 -31.04 56.38
CA ASN A 57 -6.55 -30.00 57.06
C ASN A 57 -5.64 -28.75 57.28
N SER A 58 -6.31 -27.63 57.61
CA SER A 58 -5.82 -26.39 58.25
C SER A 58 -5.36 -25.24 57.33
N SER A 59 -5.77 -23.98 57.53
CA SER A 59 -7.06 -23.34 57.86
C SER A 59 -6.80 -21.83 57.93
N PHE A 60 -7.80 -21.04 57.50
CA PHE A 60 -8.02 -19.61 57.81
C PHE A 60 -7.14 -18.54 57.14
N ILE A 61 -7.59 -18.03 55.99
CA ILE A 61 -8.09 -16.64 55.88
C ILE A 61 -9.43 -16.69 55.12
N SER A 62 -10.44 -16.10 55.75
CA SER A 62 -11.86 -16.19 55.46
C SER A 62 -12.32 -15.38 54.25
N ASP A 63 -13.25 -16.00 53.52
CA ASP A 63 -14.31 -15.48 52.67
C ASP A 63 -14.65 -13.98 52.77
N SER A 64 -14.41 -13.25 51.69
CA SER A 64 -15.41 -12.39 51.05
C SER A 64 -14.88 -11.90 49.69
N MET A 65 -15.12 -12.68 48.63
CA MET A 65 -15.21 -12.22 47.22
C MET A 65 -15.28 -13.44 46.28
N GLN A 66 -16.30 -14.28 46.46
CA GLN A 66 -16.74 -15.24 45.45
C GLN A 66 -18.27 -15.24 45.41
N LYS A 67 -18.84 -14.21 44.78
CA LYS A 67 -20.20 -14.22 44.19
C LYS A 67 -20.48 -12.87 43.54
N THR A 68 -19.98 -12.68 42.32
CA THR A 68 -20.55 -11.76 41.31
C THR A 68 -20.04 -12.18 39.93
N THR A 69 -20.18 -13.46 39.60
CA THR A 69 -20.30 -13.91 38.20
C THR A 69 -21.77 -14.18 37.98
N ASN A 70 -22.35 -13.50 36.98
CA ASN A 70 -23.77 -13.41 36.59
C ASN A 70 -24.46 -12.11 37.02
N SER A 71 -24.05 -11.00 36.39
CA SER A 71 -24.92 -9.85 36.18
C SER A 71 -25.11 -9.66 34.67
N THR A 72 -26.04 -10.42 34.10
CA THR A 72 -26.76 -10.06 32.88
C THR A 72 -27.62 -8.84 33.17
N ASN A 73 -27.08 -7.65 32.91
CA ASN A 73 -27.86 -6.42 32.76
C ASN A 73 -27.19 -5.56 31.68
N PRO A 74 -27.72 -5.51 30.44
CA PRO A 74 -27.08 -4.84 29.30
C PRO A 74 -27.34 -3.32 29.24
N GLY A 75 -27.84 -2.69 30.31
CA GLY A 75 -28.30 -1.29 30.29
C GLY A 75 -27.51 -0.31 31.17
N GLY A 76 -26.41 -0.72 31.79
CA GLY A 76 -25.60 0.13 32.65
C GLY A 76 -24.45 0.77 31.88
N PHE A 77 -24.46 2.10 31.76
CA PHE A 77 -23.35 2.93 31.28
C PHE A 77 -21.99 2.33 31.69
N PHE A 78 -21.16 1.96 30.72
CA PHE A 78 -19.76 1.60 30.94
C PHE A 78 -18.97 2.87 31.32
N LYS A 79 -19.16 3.37 32.55
CA LYS A 79 -18.38 4.51 33.06
C LYS A 79 -17.05 3.96 33.53
N ILE A 80 -16.01 4.15 32.72
CA ILE A 80 -14.60 4.08 33.17
C ILE A 80 -14.44 4.82 34.50
N LYS A 81 -15.18 5.91 34.70
CA LYS A 81 -15.27 6.67 35.95
C LYS A 81 -15.75 5.86 37.16
N GLU A 82 -16.69 4.94 37.02
CA GLU A 82 -17.15 4.08 38.12
C GLU A 82 -16.07 3.04 38.50
N PHE A 83 -15.36 2.51 37.51
CA PHE A 83 -14.16 1.70 37.76
C PHE A 83 -13.08 2.53 38.46
N GLU A 84 -12.72 3.69 37.92
CA GLU A 84 -11.76 4.60 38.54
C GLU A 84 -12.14 4.94 39.99
N ASP A 85 -13.40 5.24 40.26
CA ASP A 85 -13.90 5.55 41.61
C ASP A 85 -13.81 4.35 42.55
N SER A 86 -14.01 3.13 42.04
CA SER A 86 -13.77 1.89 42.79
C SER A 86 -12.29 1.71 43.13
N TYR A 87 -11.40 1.95 42.17
CA TYR A 87 -9.95 1.80 42.34
C TYR A 87 -9.34 2.90 43.21
N ARG A 88 -9.84 4.15 43.14
CA ARG A 88 -9.36 5.28 43.95
C ARG A 88 -9.63 5.10 45.45
N LYS A 89 -10.66 4.35 45.81
CA LYS A 89 -11.01 4.06 47.21
C LYS A 89 -10.12 2.96 47.82
N GLU A 90 -9.43 2.19 46.99
CA GLU A 90 -8.63 1.05 47.42
C GLU A 90 -7.14 1.45 47.53
N THR A 91 -6.59 1.43 48.74
CA THR A 91 -5.12 1.47 48.94
C THR A 91 -4.65 0.06 49.27
N LEU A 92 -3.87 -0.54 48.38
CA LEU A 92 -3.37 -1.90 48.55
C LEU A 92 -2.07 -1.86 49.34
N LYS A 93 -1.96 -2.74 50.34
CA LYS A 93 -0.74 -2.92 51.13
C LYS A 93 -0.25 -4.35 50.96
N ILE A 94 1.03 -4.51 50.64
CA ILE A 94 1.68 -5.80 50.45
C ILE A 94 2.91 -5.84 51.36
N SER A 95 3.21 -7.01 51.90
CA SER A 95 4.47 -7.26 52.60
C SER A 95 5.24 -8.33 51.84
N VAL A 96 6.39 -7.96 51.29
CA VAL A 96 7.32 -8.90 50.63
C VAL A 96 8.37 -9.30 51.65
N SER A 97 8.40 -10.59 52.00
CA SER A 97 9.33 -11.13 53.00
C SER A 97 10.31 -12.10 52.35
N ALA A 98 11.58 -12.02 52.76
CA ALA A 98 12.62 -12.93 52.31
C ALA A 98 13.14 -13.84 53.44
N LYS A 99 13.95 -14.84 53.05
CA LYS A 99 14.48 -15.95 53.87
C LYS A 99 15.06 -15.56 55.26
N ASN A 100 15.45 -14.29 55.47
CA ASN A 100 16.04 -13.77 56.71
C ASN A 100 15.16 -12.75 57.47
N LYS A 101 13.82 -12.85 57.39
CA LYS A 101 12.84 -11.94 58.06
C LYS A 101 12.95 -10.45 57.67
N SER A 102 13.66 -10.13 56.59
CA SER A 102 13.61 -8.78 56.01
C SER A 102 12.26 -8.63 55.31
N VAL A 103 11.44 -7.70 55.80
CA VAL A 103 10.11 -7.41 55.24
C VAL A 103 10.11 -6.01 54.63
N VAL A 104 9.74 -5.91 53.36
CA VAL A 104 9.46 -4.65 52.68
C VAL A 104 7.96 -4.49 52.60
N ASN A 105 7.43 -3.41 53.15
CA ASN A 105 6.02 -3.05 53.02
C ASN A 105 5.85 -2.14 51.83
N ILE A 106 4.93 -2.48 50.94
CA ILE A 106 4.63 -1.76 49.70
C ILE A 106 3.22 -1.21 49.82
N SER A 107 3.06 0.10 49.62
CA SER A 107 1.75 0.75 49.53
C SER A 107 1.51 1.15 48.09
N LEU A 108 0.40 0.70 47.51
CA LEU A 108 -0.01 1.04 46.15
C LEU A 108 -1.27 1.89 46.22
N LYS A 109 -1.17 3.09 45.67
CA LYS A 109 -2.31 4.00 45.51
C LYS A 109 -2.62 4.14 44.03
N PHE A 110 -3.84 3.82 43.64
CA PHE A 110 -4.25 3.97 42.24
C PHE A 110 -4.07 5.42 41.77
N SER A 111 -3.50 5.58 40.57
CA SER A 111 -3.30 6.87 39.93
C SER A 111 -4.28 7.06 38.77
N ARG A 112 -4.16 6.18 37.75
CA ARG A 112 -4.94 6.23 36.50
C ARG A 112 -4.93 4.87 35.80
N PHE A 113 -5.71 4.73 34.73
CA PHE A 113 -5.55 3.61 33.79
C PHE A 113 -4.61 3.98 32.64
N GLU A 114 -3.84 2.99 32.20
CA GLU A 114 -3.28 2.92 30.86
C GLU A 114 -4.25 2.13 29.97
N ILE A 115 -4.59 2.67 28.82
CA ILE A 115 -5.54 2.05 27.88
C ILE A 115 -4.73 1.48 26.73
N ARG A 116 -4.89 0.19 26.48
CA ARG A 116 -4.23 -0.53 25.38
C ARG A 116 -5.27 -1.26 24.54
N ALA A 117 -4.97 -1.45 23.26
CA ALA A 117 -5.84 -2.17 22.34
C ALA A 117 -5.16 -3.47 21.87
N LYS A 118 -5.91 -4.57 21.81
CA LYS A 118 -5.44 -5.88 21.35
C LYS A 118 -6.42 -6.51 20.37
N GLY A 119 -5.88 -7.33 19.46
CA GLY A 119 -6.67 -8.11 18.50
C GLY A 119 -7.54 -7.26 17.56
N LEU A 120 -7.07 -6.06 17.18
CA LEU A 120 -7.85 -5.10 16.38
C LEU A 120 -8.16 -5.58 14.96
N ASN A 121 -7.46 -6.60 14.47
CA ASN A 121 -7.68 -7.23 13.17
C ASN A 121 -8.86 -8.22 13.15
N ASP A 122 -9.48 -8.50 14.31
CA ASP A 122 -10.61 -9.44 14.41
C ASP A 122 -11.67 -8.91 15.37
N ARG A 123 -12.87 -8.60 14.84
CA ARG A 123 -14.07 -8.16 15.58
C ARG A 123 -14.32 -8.95 16.86
N ASN A 124 -14.10 -10.27 16.85
CA ASN A 124 -14.39 -11.13 17.99
C ASN A 124 -13.30 -11.09 19.07
N LYS A 125 -12.09 -10.64 18.70
CA LYS A 125 -10.92 -10.55 19.58
C LYS A 125 -10.58 -9.12 19.99
N ALA A 126 -11.12 -8.13 19.28
CA ALA A 126 -10.88 -6.71 19.52
C ALA A 126 -11.28 -6.31 20.95
N LYS A 127 -10.28 -5.97 21.76
CA LYS A 127 -10.44 -5.66 23.17
C LYS A 127 -9.66 -4.41 23.55
N ILE A 128 -10.21 -3.71 24.54
CA ILE A 128 -9.52 -2.69 25.30
C ILE A 128 -9.04 -3.31 26.61
N VAL A 129 -7.75 -3.17 26.88
CA VAL A 129 -7.09 -3.60 28.10
C VAL A 129 -6.84 -2.36 28.95
N LEU A 130 -7.49 -2.29 30.10
CA LEU A 130 -7.32 -1.23 31.10
C LEU A 130 -6.32 -1.72 32.14
N ILE A 131 -5.09 -1.21 32.08
CA ILE A 131 -4.02 -1.55 33.02
C ILE A 131 -3.97 -0.47 34.11
N PRO A 132 -4.21 -0.81 35.39
CA PRO A 132 -4.14 0.18 36.46
C PRO A 132 -2.68 0.60 36.71
N ILE A 133 -2.42 1.90 36.62
CA ILE A 133 -1.16 2.51 37.04
C ILE A 133 -1.27 2.91 38.51
N TYR A 134 -0.33 2.44 39.31
CA TYR A 134 -0.25 2.75 40.73
C TYR A 134 0.93 3.66 41.04
N HIS A 135 0.73 4.61 41.94
CA HIS A 135 1.81 5.25 42.68
C HIS A 135 2.23 4.32 43.82
N ILE A 136 3.46 3.83 43.77
CA ILE A 136 4.00 2.80 44.67
C ILE A 136 4.98 3.45 45.64
N THR A 137 4.77 3.21 46.93
CA THR A 137 5.67 3.67 48.01
C THR A 137 6.22 2.49 48.78
N PHE A 138 7.55 2.42 48.91
CA PHE A 138 8.25 1.33 49.61
C PHE A 138 8.68 1.75 51.01
N TYR A 139 8.46 0.86 51.98
CA TYR A 139 8.85 1.03 53.37
C TYR A 139 9.69 -0.15 53.85
N TYR A 140 10.80 0.15 54.53
CA TYR A 140 11.64 -0.84 55.19
C TYR A 140 11.96 -0.35 56.60
N LYS A 141 11.71 -1.18 57.62
CA LYS A 141 11.83 -0.80 59.04
C LYS A 141 11.11 0.53 59.36
N ASP A 142 9.87 0.65 58.87
CA ASP A 142 8.98 1.81 59.03
C ASP A 142 9.51 3.14 58.45
N ARG A 143 10.56 3.10 57.62
CA ARG A 143 11.07 4.26 56.88
C ARG A 143 10.76 4.14 55.40
N LYS A 144 10.31 5.23 54.79
CA LYS A 144 10.15 5.33 53.32
C LYS A 144 11.53 5.21 52.68
N VAL A 145 11.67 4.26 51.75
CA VAL A 145 12.93 4.00 51.03
C VAL A 145 12.91 4.64 49.65
N GLY A 146 11.74 4.66 48.99
CA GLY A 146 11.58 5.26 47.67
C GLY A 146 10.12 5.23 47.20
N GLU A 147 9.85 5.90 46.09
CA GLU A 147 8.56 5.91 45.41
C GLU A 147 8.73 5.91 43.90
N CYS A 148 7.76 5.34 43.18
CA CYS A 148 7.73 5.30 41.73
C CYS A 148 6.31 5.07 41.20
N GLU A 149 6.11 5.24 39.89
CA GLU A 149 4.92 4.75 39.20
C GLU A 149 5.17 3.32 38.73
N SER A 150 4.12 2.49 38.74
CA SER A 150 4.22 1.06 38.43
C SER A 150 4.85 0.72 37.07
N ASN A 151 4.75 1.62 36.09
CA ASN A 151 5.34 1.47 34.75
C ASN A 151 6.80 1.95 34.65
N ASN A 152 7.37 2.52 35.72
CA ASN A 152 8.74 3.03 35.76
C ASN A 152 9.31 2.96 37.18
N CYS A 153 9.58 1.74 37.66
CA CYS A 153 10.06 1.49 39.02
C CYS A 153 11.50 0.95 39.11
N ASP A 154 12.22 0.77 37.99
CA ASP A 154 13.47 -0.01 37.95
C ASP A 154 14.58 0.52 38.85
N GLU A 155 14.77 1.84 38.85
CA GLU A 155 15.74 2.51 39.71
C GLU A 155 15.38 2.38 41.19
N THR A 156 14.12 2.69 41.54
CA THR A 156 13.59 2.57 42.90
C THR A 156 13.65 1.13 43.43
N LEU A 157 13.35 0.13 42.58
CA LEU A 157 13.48 -1.28 42.95
C LEU A 157 14.94 -1.65 43.26
N SER A 158 15.90 -1.09 42.50
CA SER A 158 17.31 -1.28 42.80
C SER A 158 17.71 -0.65 44.14
N GLU A 159 17.19 0.53 44.47
CA GLU A 159 17.46 1.21 45.75
C GLU A 159 16.87 0.43 46.94
N VAL A 160 15.64 -0.05 46.80
CA VAL A 160 14.97 -0.87 47.83
C VAL A 160 15.72 -2.18 48.04
N SER A 161 16.16 -2.84 46.97
CA SER A 161 16.97 -4.06 47.09
C SER A 161 18.31 -3.77 47.78
N LYS A 162 18.98 -2.65 47.48
CA LYS A 162 20.20 -2.22 48.18
C LYS A 162 19.95 -1.95 49.67
N ALA A 163 18.86 -1.28 50.03
CA ALA A 163 18.50 -0.96 51.41
C ALA A 163 18.23 -2.22 52.26
N THR A 164 17.73 -3.30 51.65
CA THR A 164 17.55 -4.60 52.31
C THR A 164 18.81 -5.47 52.31
N LYS A 165 19.97 -4.93 51.90
CA LYS A 165 21.22 -5.69 51.67
C LYS A 165 21.04 -6.84 50.67
N ARG A 166 20.17 -6.67 49.68
CA ARG A 166 19.78 -7.66 48.66
C ARG A 166 19.11 -8.92 49.23
N ASN A 167 18.59 -8.86 50.47
CA ASN A 167 17.78 -9.94 51.02
C ASN A 167 16.46 -10.08 50.25
N VAL A 168 15.86 -8.97 49.82
CA VAL A 168 14.73 -8.97 48.89
C VAL A 168 15.26 -8.58 47.50
N THR A 169 15.04 -9.45 46.53
CA THR A 169 15.53 -9.26 45.16
C THR A 169 14.64 -8.33 44.35
N ILE A 170 15.20 -7.67 43.34
CA ILE A 170 14.43 -6.83 42.39
C ILE A 170 13.33 -7.66 41.73
N LYS A 171 13.64 -8.91 41.38
CA LYS A 171 12.69 -9.85 40.78
C LYS A 171 11.50 -10.12 41.70
N GLU A 172 11.73 -10.44 42.98
CA GLU A 172 10.64 -10.67 43.94
C GLU A 172 9.74 -9.44 44.10
N LEU A 173 10.30 -8.23 44.15
CA LEU A 173 9.50 -7.01 44.24
C LEU A 173 8.67 -6.79 42.97
N ARG A 174 9.31 -6.93 41.79
CA ARG A 174 8.64 -6.76 40.49
C ARG A 174 7.54 -7.78 40.29
N ASP A 175 7.82 -9.07 40.53
CA ASP A 175 6.84 -10.15 40.39
C ASP A 175 5.62 -9.91 41.30
N ASN A 176 5.80 -9.39 42.51
CA ASN A 176 4.67 -9.07 43.41
C ASN A 176 3.83 -7.87 42.90
N ILE A 177 4.48 -6.84 42.36
CA ILE A 177 3.80 -5.67 41.78
C ILE A 177 3.03 -6.09 40.53
N ASP A 178 3.68 -6.80 39.60
CA ASP A 178 3.10 -7.27 38.33
C ASP A 178 1.94 -8.25 38.58
N ASN A 179 2.04 -9.12 39.59
CA ASN A 179 0.95 -10.01 40.00
C ASN A 179 -0.30 -9.25 40.48
N ILE A 180 -0.17 -8.05 41.04
CA ILE A 180 -1.32 -7.25 41.46
C ILE A 180 -1.90 -6.48 40.29
N ILE A 181 -1.03 -5.88 39.48
CA ILE A 181 -1.45 -5.15 38.27
C ILE A 181 -2.19 -6.09 37.33
N SER A 182 -1.66 -7.29 37.08
CA SER A 182 -2.30 -8.30 36.22
C SER A 182 -3.67 -8.76 36.76
N LYS A 183 -3.79 -9.05 38.05
CA LYS A 183 -5.08 -9.45 38.68
C LYS A 183 -6.15 -8.37 38.62
N LYS A 184 -5.74 -7.11 38.54
CA LYS A 184 -6.61 -5.93 38.49
C LYS A 184 -6.74 -5.37 37.06
N THR A 185 -6.04 -5.95 36.08
CA THR A 185 -6.17 -5.56 34.68
C THR A 185 -7.53 -6.02 34.17
N LEU A 186 -8.25 -5.12 33.49
CA LEU A 186 -9.58 -5.41 32.94
C LEU A 186 -9.49 -5.49 31.43
N GLU A 187 -10.05 -6.57 30.86
CA GLU A 187 -10.23 -6.68 29.41
C GLU A 187 -11.71 -6.54 29.08
N VAL A 188 -12.01 -5.63 28.16
CA VAL A 188 -13.37 -5.35 27.72
C VAL A 188 -13.42 -5.38 26.20
N LYS A 189 -14.48 -5.93 25.61
CA LYS A 189 -14.64 -5.90 24.16
C LYS A 189 -14.79 -4.46 23.69
N LEU A 190 -14.07 -4.09 22.62
CA LEU A 190 -14.09 -2.72 22.09
C LEU A 190 -15.52 -2.30 21.69
N ILE A 191 -16.24 -3.19 21.01
CA ILE A 191 -17.59 -2.92 20.49
C ILE A 191 -18.57 -2.62 21.62
N ASP A 192 -18.51 -3.38 22.70
CA ASP A 192 -19.42 -3.23 23.84
C ASP A 192 -19.27 -1.85 24.51
N ILE A 193 -18.08 -1.24 24.44
CA ILE A 193 -17.82 0.11 24.95
C ILE A 193 -18.34 1.16 23.98
N VAL A 194 -17.91 1.09 22.71
CA VAL A 194 -18.14 2.16 21.74
C VAL A 194 -19.61 2.30 21.37
N THR A 195 -20.40 1.22 21.31
CA THR A 195 -21.83 1.28 20.99
C THR A 195 -22.65 2.01 22.05
N GLN A 196 -22.10 2.22 23.26
CA GLN A 196 -22.73 2.98 24.33
C GLN A 196 -22.41 4.47 24.28
N LEU A 197 -21.41 4.89 23.48
CA LEU A 197 -21.00 6.29 23.37
C LEU A 197 -22.01 7.06 22.50
N PRO A 198 -22.49 8.25 22.93
CA PRO A 198 -23.38 9.08 22.12
C PRO A 198 -22.81 9.40 20.73
N GLU A 199 -21.51 9.68 20.65
CA GLU A 199 -20.81 10.03 19.41
C GLU A 199 -20.72 8.84 18.43
N PHE A 200 -20.92 7.61 18.90
CA PHE A 200 -21.05 6.45 18.02
C PHE A 200 -22.35 6.49 17.21
N LYS A 201 -23.42 7.04 17.77
CA LYS A 201 -24.69 7.22 17.04
C LYS A 201 -24.55 8.27 15.92
N ASP A 202 -23.68 9.25 16.11
CA ASP A 202 -23.43 10.28 15.10
C ASP A 202 -22.78 9.67 13.84
N ILE A 203 -21.77 8.81 14.01
CA ILE A 203 -21.13 8.10 12.89
C ILE A 203 -22.07 7.07 12.26
N GLU A 204 -22.93 6.40 13.03
CA GLU A 204 -23.93 5.49 12.46
C GLU A 204 -24.98 6.21 11.62
N LYS A 205 -25.40 7.41 12.03
CA LYS A 205 -26.40 8.21 11.30
C LYS A 205 -25.85 8.77 10.00
N ASN A 206 -24.64 9.34 10.03
CA ASN A 206 -24.01 9.92 8.85
C ASN A 206 -22.48 9.72 8.89
N PRO A 207 -21.98 8.57 8.40
CA PRO A 207 -20.56 8.25 8.51
C PRO A 207 -19.66 9.16 7.69
N TYR A 208 -20.16 9.67 6.55
CA TYR A 208 -19.41 10.57 5.69
C TYR A 208 -19.21 11.94 6.33
N GLU A 209 -20.28 12.53 6.85
CA GLU A 209 -20.19 13.82 7.55
C GLU A 209 -19.29 13.70 8.79
N TRP A 210 -19.42 12.62 9.55
CA TRP A 210 -18.53 12.34 10.68
C TRP A 210 -17.06 12.26 10.24
N LEU A 211 -16.78 11.48 9.19
CA LEU A 211 -15.43 11.34 8.62
C LEU A 211 -14.86 12.69 8.18
N PHE A 212 -15.63 13.51 7.48
CA PHE A 212 -15.18 14.81 6.98
C PHE A 212 -14.94 15.81 8.11
N LYS A 213 -15.80 15.81 9.12
CA LYS A 213 -15.62 16.63 10.32
C LYS A 213 -14.32 16.29 11.05
N LYS A 214 -14.05 15.00 11.27
CA LYS A 214 -12.85 14.53 11.98
C LYS A 214 -11.56 14.62 11.16
N THR A 215 -11.67 14.74 9.83
CA THR A 215 -10.54 14.93 8.92
C THR A 215 -10.46 16.36 8.36
N SER A 216 -11.15 17.33 8.99
CA SER A 216 -11.23 18.74 8.58
C SER A 216 -9.89 19.47 8.52
N LYS A 217 -8.84 18.91 9.13
CA LYS A 217 -7.45 19.37 8.96
C LYS A 217 -7.00 19.37 7.49
N ILE A 218 -7.54 18.46 6.69
CA ILE A 218 -7.32 18.40 5.24
C ILE A 218 -8.58 18.94 4.58
N VAL A 219 -8.47 20.09 3.93
CA VAL A 219 -9.60 20.73 3.24
C VAL A 219 -9.79 20.08 1.88
N GLY A 220 -11.04 19.76 1.55
CA GLY A 220 -11.38 19.05 0.32
C GLY A 220 -11.06 17.56 0.40
N ASN A 221 -10.88 16.97 -0.79
CA ASN A 221 -10.52 15.56 -0.99
C ASN A 221 -11.54 14.58 -0.40
N GLU A 222 -12.81 14.98 -0.33
CA GLU A 222 -13.92 14.21 0.24
C GLU A 222 -14.02 12.82 -0.39
N LYS A 223 -13.92 12.76 -1.72
CA LYS A 223 -13.94 11.52 -2.48
C LYS A 223 -12.77 10.58 -2.15
N PHE A 224 -11.56 11.12 -1.94
CA PHE A 224 -10.40 10.32 -1.51
C PHE A 224 -10.57 9.80 -0.10
N LYS A 225 -11.06 10.65 0.81
CA LYS A 225 -11.36 10.25 2.19
C LYS A 225 -12.36 9.09 2.19
N LYS A 226 -13.40 9.15 1.34
CA LYS A 226 -14.34 8.04 1.10
C LYS A 226 -13.62 6.78 0.62
N TYR A 227 -12.80 6.85 -0.43
CA TYR A 227 -12.04 5.69 -0.93
C TYR A 227 -11.13 5.06 0.12
N ILE A 228 -10.42 5.88 0.91
CA ILE A 228 -9.57 5.39 2.01
C ILE A 228 -10.43 4.68 3.06
N ALA A 229 -11.59 5.25 3.43
CA ALA A 229 -12.52 4.61 4.35
C ALA A 229 -13.09 3.28 3.79
N TYR A 230 -13.35 3.19 2.49
CA TYR A 230 -13.76 1.94 1.84
C TYR A 230 -12.63 0.91 1.84
N ALA A 231 -11.39 1.30 1.59
CA ALA A 231 -10.24 0.38 1.66
C ALA A 231 -10.05 -0.16 3.09
N ILE A 232 -10.17 0.73 4.10
CA ILE A 232 -10.16 0.36 5.52
C ILE A 232 -11.28 -0.64 5.82
N THR A 233 -12.51 -0.37 5.37
CA THR A 233 -13.66 -1.26 5.59
C THR A 233 -13.47 -2.60 4.88
N SER A 234 -12.96 -2.57 3.66
CA SER A 234 -12.70 -3.77 2.87
C SER A 234 -11.71 -4.70 3.55
N SER A 235 -10.77 -4.20 4.36
CA SER A 235 -9.88 -5.05 5.16
C SER A 235 -10.62 -5.99 6.11
N GLN A 236 -11.83 -5.62 6.56
CA GLN A 236 -12.63 -6.37 7.53
C GLN A 236 -13.69 -7.30 6.91
N ILE A 237 -13.92 -7.19 5.60
CA ILE A 237 -14.86 -8.05 4.85
C ILE A 237 -14.35 -9.51 4.90
N GLU A 238 -15.23 -10.49 4.89
CA GLU A 238 -14.82 -11.89 4.73
C GLU A 238 -14.61 -12.16 3.23
N LEU A 239 -13.49 -12.80 2.89
CA LEU A 239 -13.17 -13.13 1.50
C LEU A 239 -13.32 -14.62 1.29
N ASP A 240 -13.92 -14.97 0.16
CA ASP A 240 -13.68 -16.26 -0.48
C ASP A 240 -12.31 -16.26 -1.17
N ASN A 241 -11.77 -17.45 -1.45
CA ASN A 241 -10.38 -17.62 -1.92
C ASN A 241 -10.01 -16.74 -3.13
N ASP A 242 -10.96 -16.44 -4.01
CA ASP A 242 -10.74 -15.67 -5.24
C ASP A 242 -11.08 -14.17 -5.12
N ASP A 243 -11.72 -13.74 -4.02
CA ASP A 243 -12.15 -12.35 -3.88
C ASP A 243 -10.96 -11.39 -3.66
N LEU A 244 -11.11 -10.16 -4.16
CA LEU A 244 -10.13 -9.09 -3.97
C LEU A 244 -10.55 -8.15 -2.83
N ARG A 245 -9.56 -7.67 -2.07
CA ARG A 245 -9.71 -6.46 -1.26
C ARG A 245 -9.81 -5.24 -2.16
N PHE A 246 -10.55 -4.23 -1.72
CA PHE A 246 -10.55 -2.92 -2.36
C PHE A 246 -9.21 -2.22 -2.05
N ASN A 247 -8.28 -2.35 -2.98
CA ASN A 247 -6.99 -1.68 -2.94
C ASN A 247 -7.07 -0.35 -3.67
N ILE A 248 -6.41 0.70 -3.17
CA ILE A 248 -6.45 2.03 -3.78
C ILE A 248 -5.04 2.56 -4.08
N GLY A 249 -4.89 3.12 -5.27
CA GLY A 249 -3.74 3.91 -5.70
C GLY A 249 -4.15 5.36 -5.89
N ILE A 250 -3.53 6.27 -5.13
CA ILE A 250 -3.81 7.71 -5.25
C ILE A 250 -2.77 8.35 -6.16
N GLU A 251 -3.24 8.81 -7.31
CA GLU A 251 -2.47 9.46 -8.37
C GLU A 251 -2.64 10.97 -8.29
N GLY A 252 -1.57 11.71 -8.57
CA GLY A 252 -1.60 13.17 -8.63
C GLY A 252 -0.21 13.78 -8.67
N SER A 253 -0.13 15.10 -8.77
CA SER A 253 1.14 15.84 -8.75
C SER A 253 1.76 15.87 -7.35
N SER A 254 3.04 16.24 -7.28
CA SER A 254 3.67 16.53 -5.99
C SER A 254 3.03 17.77 -5.35
N GLY A 255 2.78 17.72 -4.04
CA GLY A 255 2.27 18.87 -3.27
C GLY A 255 0.74 18.92 -3.05
N GLU A 256 -0.05 18.10 -3.74
CA GLU A 256 -1.53 18.10 -3.67
C GLU A 256 -2.10 17.48 -2.36
N GLY A 257 -1.22 17.09 -1.42
CA GLY A 257 -1.66 16.59 -0.11
C GLY A 257 -2.13 15.14 -0.08
N LYS A 258 -1.74 14.30 -1.05
CA LYS A 258 -2.03 12.84 -1.09
C LYS A 258 -1.71 12.13 0.23
N THR A 259 -0.44 12.12 0.63
CA THR A 259 0.05 11.49 1.87
C THR A 259 -0.70 12.01 3.10
N LYS A 260 -0.90 13.33 3.21
CA LYS A 260 -1.59 13.95 4.34
C LYS A 260 -3.08 13.57 4.41
N THR A 261 -3.72 13.35 3.26
CA THR A 261 -5.12 12.90 3.21
C THR A 261 -5.23 11.45 3.69
N ILE A 262 -4.33 10.58 3.22
CA ILE A 262 -4.26 9.18 3.64
C ILE A 262 -4.02 9.09 5.15
N GLU A 263 -2.98 9.76 5.64
CA GLU A 263 -2.62 9.78 7.06
C GLU A 263 -3.76 10.32 7.93
N ALA A 264 -4.45 11.39 7.49
CA ALA A 264 -5.55 11.95 8.27
C ALA A 264 -6.69 10.97 8.51
N VAL A 265 -6.99 10.09 7.56
CA VAL A 265 -8.02 9.04 7.73
C VAL A 265 -7.46 7.86 8.52
N LEU A 266 -6.22 7.42 8.24
CA LEU A 266 -5.58 6.32 8.98
C LEU A 266 -5.33 6.67 10.46
N ASP A 267 -5.14 7.94 10.80
CA ASP A 267 -4.97 8.45 12.17
C ASP A 267 -6.25 8.32 13.02
N LEU A 268 -7.41 8.05 12.39
CA LEU A 268 -8.65 7.70 13.06
C LEU A 268 -8.67 6.25 13.54
N LEU A 269 -7.72 5.41 13.13
CA LEU A 269 -7.65 4.02 13.60
C LEU A 269 -6.84 3.93 14.89
N LEU A 270 -7.26 3.04 15.79
CA LEU A 270 -6.47 2.68 16.97
C LEU A 270 -5.17 2.00 16.52
N ARG A 271 -4.10 2.31 17.23
CA ARG A 271 -2.80 1.64 17.05
C ARG A 271 -2.71 0.46 18.00
N GLY A 272 -2.18 -0.65 17.49
CA GLY A 272 -1.81 -1.81 18.32
C GLY A 272 -0.48 -1.55 19.04
N GLU A 273 -0.23 -2.28 20.12
CA GLU A 273 1.08 -2.23 20.81
C GLU A 273 2.16 -3.04 20.08
N SER A 274 1.72 -4.02 19.30
CA SER A 274 2.57 -4.97 18.60
C SER A 274 2.15 -5.04 17.12
N LEU A 275 3.07 -5.52 16.28
CA LEU A 275 2.76 -5.77 14.86
C LEU A 275 1.61 -6.78 14.69
N GLU A 276 1.38 -7.66 15.67
CA GLU A 276 0.27 -8.62 15.66
C GLU A 276 -1.08 -7.96 15.95
N ASP A 277 -1.09 -6.91 16.77
CA ASP A 277 -2.29 -6.16 17.16
C ASP A 277 -2.61 -4.98 16.23
N GLU A 278 -1.70 -4.66 15.31
CA GLU A 278 -1.80 -3.46 14.47
C GLU A 278 -2.71 -3.67 13.26
N ILE A 279 -3.72 -2.79 13.11
CA ILE A 279 -4.65 -2.78 11.98
C ILE A 279 -4.08 -2.06 10.75
N VAL A 280 -3.16 -1.10 10.95
CA VAL A 280 -2.51 -0.34 9.87
C VAL A 280 -1.00 -0.46 9.94
N ILE A 281 -0.40 -1.09 8.95
CA ILE A 281 1.05 -1.09 8.78
C ILE A 281 1.43 0.02 7.81
N ILE A 282 2.28 0.94 8.26
CA ILE A 282 2.81 2.04 7.44
C ILE A 282 4.23 1.69 7.02
N ALA A 283 4.48 1.72 5.71
CA ALA A 283 5.79 1.47 5.14
C ALA A 283 6.19 2.63 4.22
N ASP A 284 7.24 3.36 4.62
CA ASP A 284 7.91 4.35 3.76
C ASP A 284 8.95 3.68 2.83
N VAL A 285 9.48 2.52 3.23
CA VAL A 285 10.42 1.72 2.45
C VAL A 285 10.07 0.25 2.62
N ILE A 286 9.87 -0.45 1.51
CA ILE A 286 9.71 -1.91 1.49
C ILE A 286 10.92 -2.51 0.78
N THR A 287 11.72 -3.29 1.51
CA THR A 287 12.77 -4.08 0.88
C THR A 287 12.15 -5.26 0.15
N LYS A 288 12.80 -5.74 -0.93
CA LYS A 288 12.30 -6.81 -1.80
C LYS A 288 11.83 -8.05 -1.04
N GLU A 289 12.44 -8.35 0.10
CA GLU A 289 12.17 -9.58 0.87
C GLU A 289 11.42 -9.33 2.19
N ALA A 290 11.19 -8.08 2.63
CA ALA A 290 10.62 -7.76 3.95
C ALA A 290 9.34 -8.55 4.27
N ILE A 291 8.40 -8.57 3.32
CA ILE A 291 7.10 -9.23 3.50
C ILE A 291 7.26 -10.75 3.66
N THR A 292 8.28 -11.35 3.02
CA THR A 292 8.48 -12.81 2.99
C THR A 292 9.07 -13.39 4.27
N TRP A 293 9.62 -12.55 5.14
CA TRP A 293 10.25 -12.97 6.40
C TRP A 293 9.28 -13.02 7.59
N LEU A 294 8.02 -12.63 7.39
CA LEU A 294 6.97 -12.63 8.42
C LEU A 294 6.32 -14.01 8.55
N ASP A 295 7.08 -15.02 8.97
CA ASP A 295 6.60 -16.40 9.08
C ASP A 295 5.41 -16.53 10.05
N GLY A 296 4.32 -17.15 9.59
CA GLY A 296 3.06 -17.29 10.33
C GLY A 296 2.19 -16.03 10.36
N TYR A 297 2.63 -14.93 9.75
CA TYR A 297 1.88 -13.67 9.77
C TYR A 297 0.65 -13.72 8.87
N ASN A 298 -0.48 -13.21 9.37
CA ASN A 298 -1.73 -13.10 8.63
C ASN A 298 -2.09 -11.63 8.36
N TRP A 299 -2.27 -11.30 7.09
CA TRP A 299 -2.65 -9.97 6.60
C TRP A 299 -4.15 -9.73 6.51
N ASP A 300 -4.99 -10.74 6.72
CA ASP A 300 -6.44 -10.53 6.80
C ASP A 300 -6.80 -9.62 7.97
N GLY A 301 -7.77 -8.73 7.76
CA GLY A 301 -8.13 -7.72 8.76
C GLY A 301 -7.15 -6.56 8.85
N ARG A 302 -6.15 -6.45 7.96
CA ARG A 302 -5.11 -5.43 8.01
C ARG A 302 -5.05 -4.55 6.77
N ILE A 303 -4.51 -3.36 6.98
CA ILE A 303 -4.23 -2.36 5.96
C ILE A 303 -2.72 -2.23 5.81
N LEU A 304 -2.23 -2.29 4.58
CA LEU A 304 -0.86 -1.95 4.25
C LEU A 304 -0.88 -0.59 3.55
N TYR A 305 -0.31 0.42 4.19
CA TYR A 305 -0.09 1.72 3.57
C TYR A 305 1.36 1.85 3.12
N VAL A 306 1.58 2.04 1.81
CA VAL A 306 2.89 2.28 1.21
C VAL A 306 2.96 3.72 0.73
N ASN A 307 3.77 4.53 1.40
CA ASN A 307 3.94 5.93 1.02
C ASN A 307 4.90 6.03 -0.17
N GLN A 308 4.46 6.68 -1.24
CA GLN A 308 5.23 6.90 -2.48
C GLN A 308 5.87 5.63 -3.05
N ILE A 309 5.12 4.95 -3.89
CA ILE A 309 5.53 3.66 -4.43
C ILE A 309 6.61 3.75 -5.54
N ASP A 310 6.93 4.98 -5.96
CA ASP A 310 7.87 5.30 -7.03
C ASP A 310 9.26 4.68 -6.78
N GLY A 311 9.71 3.79 -7.67
CA GLY A 311 11.03 3.17 -7.59
C GLY A 311 11.19 2.08 -6.53
N LEU A 312 10.10 1.66 -5.87
CA LEU A 312 10.11 0.51 -4.96
C LEU A 312 9.95 -0.81 -5.74
N ASN A 313 10.62 -1.87 -5.28
CA ASN A 313 10.39 -3.22 -5.81
C ASN A 313 9.19 -3.85 -5.09
N LEU A 314 8.13 -4.12 -5.86
CA LEU A 314 6.83 -4.56 -5.34
C LEU A 314 6.48 -5.98 -5.78
N GLU A 315 7.43 -6.74 -6.34
CA GLU A 315 7.19 -8.07 -6.91
C GLU A 315 6.50 -9.02 -5.91
N ARG A 316 6.83 -8.89 -4.62
CA ARG A 316 6.27 -9.73 -3.54
C ARG A 316 4.89 -9.29 -3.05
N LEU A 317 4.44 -8.08 -3.38
CA LEU A 317 3.06 -7.66 -3.08
C LEU A 317 2.05 -8.32 -4.02
N ARG A 318 2.42 -8.59 -5.28
CA ARG A 318 1.52 -9.22 -6.25
C ARG A 318 0.86 -10.52 -5.75
N PRO A 319 1.61 -11.53 -5.26
CA PRO A 319 1.02 -12.78 -4.77
C PRO A 319 0.17 -12.55 -3.51
N ILE A 320 0.55 -11.63 -2.62
CA ILE A 320 -0.24 -11.37 -1.40
C ILE A 320 -1.59 -10.73 -1.70
N LEU A 321 -1.65 -9.84 -2.71
CA LEU A 321 -2.88 -9.17 -3.11
C LEU A 321 -3.80 -10.04 -3.98
N SER A 322 -3.27 -11.09 -4.60
CA SER A 322 -4.03 -11.95 -5.52
C SER A 322 -4.36 -13.29 -4.91
N GLU A 323 -3.37 -13.99 -4.38
CA GLU A 323 -3.49 -15.37 -3.86
C GLU A 323 -3.67 -15.40 -2.34
N GLY A 324 -3.42 -14.28 -1.64
CA GLY A 324 -3.50 -14.22 -0.18
C GLY A 324 -2.45 -15.08 0.53
N ARG A 325 -1.35 -15.43 -0.15
CA ARG A 325 -0.28 -16.22 0.46
C ARG A 325 1.06 -16.05 -0.22
N ILE A 326 2.13 -16.21 0.55
CA ILE A 326 3.51 -16.32 0.06
C ILE A 326 4.16 -17.50 0.76
N ASN A 327 4.74 -18.43 -0.01
CA ASN A 327 5.55 -19.53 0.51
C ASN A 327 7.00 -19.30 0.09
N LYS A 328 7.91 -19.28 1.06
CA LYS A 328 9.35 -19.11 0.81
C LYS A 328 10.12 -20.26 1.46
N PHE A 329 11.03 -20.87 0.70
CA PHE A 329 11.98 -21.83 1.26
C PHE A 329 13.24 -21.08 1.71
N VAL A 330 13.66 -21.32 2.95
CA VAL A 330 14.88 -20.76 3.53
C VAL A 330 15.78 -21.90 3.98
N THR A 331 17.04 -21.84 3.59
CA THR A 331 18.06 -22.80 4.00
C THR A 331 18.80 -22.22 5.20
N GLU A 332 18.78 -22.93 6.32
CA GLU A 332 19.46 -22.54 7.56
C GLU A 332 20.62 -23.50 7.83
N GLN A 333 21.76 -22.93 8.20
CA GLN A 333 22.89 -23.72 8.66
C GLN A 333 22.63 -24.14 10.12
N THR A 334 22.64 -25.45 10.36
CA THR A 334 22.54 -26.04 11.69
C THR A 334 23.86 -26.74 12.05
N THR A 335 23.97 -27.24 13.28
CA THR A 335 25.13 -28.03 13.71
C THR A 335 25.35 -29.30 12.89
N ASP A 336 24.30 -29.80 12.23
CA ASP A 336 24.28 -31.09 11.51
C ASP A 336 24.27 -30.91 9.98
N GLY A 337 24.42 -29.68 9.46
CA GLY A 337 24.43 -29.38 8.03
C GLY A 337 23.47 -28.25 7.64
N PHE A 338 22.77 -28.39 6.52
CA PHE A 338 21.77 -27.43 6.07
C PHE A 338 20.36 -27.99 6.27
N ARG A 339 19.48 -27.21 6.90
CA ARG A 339 18.06 -27.53 7.03
C ARG A 339 17.23 -26.55 6.22
N VAL A 340 16.34 -27.05 5.39
CA VAL A 340 15.34 -26.21 4.71
C VAL A 340 14.13 -26.06 5.62
N ARG A 341 13.71 -24.82 5.87
CA ARG A 341 12.40 -24.49 6.44
C ARG A 341 11.56 -23.70 5.45
N THR A 342 10.25 -23.84 5.57
CA THR A 342 9.30 -23.06 4.76
C THR A 342 8.73 -21.94 5.62
N LEU A 343 8.94 -20.69 5.21
CA LEU A 343 8.23 -19.53 5.75
C LEU A 343 6.91 -19.37 5.00
N ARG A 344 5.83 -19.14 5.74
CA ARG A 344 4.50 -18.96 5.15
C ARG A 344 3.85 -17.69 5.67
N VAL A 345 3.43 -16.86 4.74
CA VAL A 345 2.66 -15.64 4.99
C VAL A 345 1.27 -15.85 4.41
N TYR A 346 0.23 -15.45 5.13
CA TYR A 346 -1.18 -15.65 4.76
C TYR A 346 -1.96 -14.33 4.74
N GLY A 347 -3.15 -14.36 4.15
CA GLY A 347 -4.11 -13.28 4.11
C GLY A 347 -3.88 -12.25 3.00
N LYS A 348 -4.93 -11.45 2.74
CA LYS A 348 -4.93 -10.36 1.77
C LYS A 348 -5.09 -9.02 2.50
N PRO A 349 -4.07 -8.14 2.54
CA PRO A 349 -4.23 -6.81 3.09
C PRO A 349 -5.05 -5.93 2.15
N ALA A 350 -5.71 -4.91 2.70
CA ALA A 350 -6.14 -3.77 1.90
C ALA A 350 -4.94 -2.85 1.65
N LEU A 351 -4.50 -2.75 0.41
CA LEU A 351 -3.37 -1.89 0.03
C LEU A 351 -3.84 -0.47 -0.24
N ILE A 352 -3.15 0.49 0.37
CA ILE A 352 -3.26 1.91 0.07
C ILE A 352 -1.87 2.40 -0.35
N TYR A 353 -1.75 3.09 -1.47
CA TYR A 353 -0.48 3.72 -1.84
C TYR A 353 -0.69 5.04 -2.57
N SER A 354 0.37 5.83 -2.63
CA SER A 354 0.44 7.06 -3.41
C SER A 354 1.51 6.94 -4.49
N ILE A 355 1.28 7.63 -5.61
CA ILE A 355 2.23 7.66 -6.73
C ILE A 355 2.27 9.05 -7.38
N VAL A 356 3.42 9.40 -7.98
CA VAL A 356 3.57 10.57 -8.84
C VAL A 356 3.35 10.16 -10.31
N THR A 357 2.50 10.89 -11.02
CA THR A 357 2.00 10.54 -12.38
C THR A 357 3.07 10.30 -13.45
N ASP A 358 4.30 10.75 -13.25
CA ASP A 358 5.32 10.79 -14.31
C ASP A 358 6.29 9.59 -14.28
N LYS A 359 6.05 8.59 -13.42
CA LYS A 359 6.96 7.46 -13.16
C LYS A 359 6.30 6.09 -13.30
N TYR A 360 5.77 5.79 -14.47
CA TYR A 360 5.22 4.48 -14.79
C TYR A 360 6.31 3.49 -15.27
N ASP A 361 6.34 2.29 -14.67
CA ASP A 361 7.14 1.12 -15.10
C ASP A 361 6.22 -0.12 -15.21
N ILE A 362 6.65 -1.12 -15.98
CA ILE A 362 5.97 -2.41 -16.20
C ILE A 362 5.66 -3.12 -14.86
N THR A 363 6.57 -3.04 -13.88
CA THR A 363 6.36 -3.64 -12.55
C THR A 363 5.17 -3.01 -11.83
N LEU A 364 5.02 -1.69 -12.00
CA LEU A 364 3.92 -0.94 -11.44
C LEU A 364 2.62 -1.23 -12.19
N GLU A 365 2.61 -1.35 -13.52
CA GLU A 365 1.41 -1.69 -14.29
C GLU A 365 0.74 -2.99 -13.80
N GLN A 366 1.54 -3.98 -13.43
CA GLN A 366 0.99 -5.20 -12.84
C GLN A 366 0.30 -4.94 -11.51
N LEU A 367 0.78 -4.00 -10.69
CA LEU A 367 0.10 -3.61 -9.47
C LEU A 367 -1.16 -2.78 -9.75
N LEU A 368 -1.10 -1.86 -10.72
CA LEU A 368 -2.24 -1.02 -11.15
C LEU A 368 -3.44 -1.87 -11.55
N ASN A 369 -3.20 -3.00 -12.23
CA ASN A 369 -4.22 -3.97 -12.62
C ASN A 369 -4.87 -4.71 -11.43
N ARG A 370 -4.62 -4.30 -10.19
CA ARG A 370 -5.15 -4.90 -8.95
C ARG A 370 -5.73 -3.85 -8.00
N THR A 371 -5.78 -2.60 -8.43
CA THR A 371 -5.99 -1.44 -7.59
C THR A 371 -6.91 -0.44 -8.27
N TRP A 372 -7.80 0.14 -7.49
CA TRP A 372 -8.60 1.28 -7.93
C TRP A 372 -7.77 2.54 -7.92
N ARG A 373 -7.64 3.18 -9.08
CA ARG A 373 -6.89 4.41 -9.27
C ARG A 373 -7.81 5.58 -9.02
N ALA A 374 -7.44 6.41 -8.05
CA ALA A 374 -8.14 7.64 -7.71
C ALA A 374 -7.25 8.82 -8.11
N TYR A 375 -7.73 9.65 -9.05
CA TYR A 375 -7.00 10.81 -9.57
C TYR A 375 -7.33 12.09 -8.83
N LEU A 376 -6.35 12.68 -8.17
CA LEU A 376 -6.50 13.94 -7.44
C LEU A 376 -6.39 15.14 -8.41
N PRO A 377 -7.47 15.88 -8.66
CA PRO A 377 -7.38 17.09 -9.46
C PRO A 377 -6.57 18.16 -8.72
N SER A 378 -5.89 19.01 -9.49
CA SER A 378 -5.16 20.17 -8.96
C SER A 378 -6.09 21.09 -8.17
N ASP A 379 -5.59 21.63 -7.05
CA ASP A 379 -6.35 22.54 -6.20
C ASP A 379 -6.75 23.82 -6.96
N ASP A 380 -8.01 24.23 -6.83
CA ASP A 380 -8.46 25.55 -7.27
C ASP A 380 -8.10 26.66 -6.24
N ASP A 381 -8.21 27.91 -6.67
CA ASP A 381 -7.87 29.09 -5.86
C ASP A 381 -8.70 29.18 -4.57
N GLU A 382 -9.95 28.71 -4.59
CA GLU A 382 -10.85 28.77 -3.44
C GLU A 382 -10.42 27.75 -2.36
N LYS A 383 -10.13 26.52 -2.78
CA LYS A 383 -9.58 25.46 -1.94
C LYS A 383 -8.25 25.90 -1.34
N LEU A 384 -7.37 26.54 -2.12
CA LEU A 384 -6.10 27.06 -1.62
C LEU A 384 -6.31 28.10 -0.50
N ARG A 385 -7.24 29.05 -0.70
CA ARG A 385 -7.60 30.05 0.32
C ARG A 385 -8.15 29.40 1.59
N ALA A 386 -9.02 28.40 1.44
CA ALA A 386 -9.57 27.64 2.56
C ALA A 386 -8.49 26.86 3.32
N ILE A 387 -7.53 26.23 2.62
CA ILE A 387 -6.38 25.55 3.21
C ILE A 387 -5.54 26.55 4.03
N ILE A 388 -5.23 27.72 3.47
CA ILE A 388 -4.45 28.75 4.15
C ILE A 388 -5.18 29.22 5.41
N ARG A 389 -6.48 29.53 5.29
CA ARG A 389 -7.32 29.96 6.42
C ARG A 389 -7.35 28.91 7.53
N ASN A 390 -7.61 27.64 7.20
CA ASN A 390 -7.66 26.56 8.19
C ASN A 390 -6.32 26.32 8.88
N LYS A 391 -5.21 26.43 8.15
CA LYS A 391 -3.86 26.33 8.74
C LYS A 391 -3.53 27.51 9.65
N ALA A 392 -3.80 28.74 9.20
CA ALA A 392 -3.47 29.95 9.94
C ALA A 392 -4.30 30.09 11.23
N LEU A 393 -5.60 29.77 11.15
CA LEU A 393 -6.55 29.92 12.26
C LEU A 393 -6.73 28.64 13.09
N LYS A 394 -6.08 27.54 12.71
CA LYS A 394 -6.20 26.21 13.35
C LYS A 394 -7.67 25.77 13.51
N LEU A 395 -8.49 25.99 12.49
CA LEU A 395 -9.94 25.71 12.50
C LEU A 395 -10.28 24.22 12.31
N TYR A 396 -9.40 23.31 12.74
CA TYR A 396 -9.59 21.88 12.58
C TYR A 396 -9.79 21.19 13.93
N GLU A 397 -10.64 20.18 13.96
CA GLU A 397 -10.80 19.33 15.14
C GLU A 397 -9.56 18.47 15.32
N LYS A 398 -9.00 18.44 16.53
CA LYS A 398 -7.92 17.51 16.87
C LYS A 398 -8.55 16.15 17.13
N VAL A 399 -8.10 15.13 16.39
CA VAL A 399 -8.48 13.73 16.62
C VAL A 399 -8.08 13.32 18.04
N THR A 400 -9.06 12.84 18.81
CA THR A 400 -8.88 12.33 20.16
C THR A 400 -8.81 10.81 20.17
N ASP A 401 -8.36 10.21 21.28
CA ASP A 401 -8.38 8.74 21.41
C ASP A 401 -9.81 8.18 21.43
N VAL A 402 -10.80 8.98 21.87
CA VAL A 402 -12.22 8.63 21.79
C VAL A 402 -12.69 8.54 20.33
N ASP A 403 -12.31 9.51 19.49
CA ASP A 403 -12.62 9.47 18.07
C ASP A 403 -12.02 8.22 17.40
N ARG A 404 -10.81 7.82 17.82
CA ARG A 404 -10.14 6.62 17.33
C ARG A 404 -10.86 5.33 17.73
N LEU A 405 -11.29 5.26 19.00
CA LEU A 405 -12.11 4.16 19.50
C LEU A 405 -13.41 4.06 18.69
N ILE A 406 -14.10 5.17 18.48
CA ILE A 406 -15.38 5.23 17.75
C ILE A 406 -15.19 4.76 16.31
N PHE A 407 -14.22 5.30 15.58
CA PHE A 407 -14.02 4.94 14.17
C PHE A 407 -13.58 3.47 14.01
N THR A 408 -12.63 3.01 14.83
CA THR A 408 -12.21 1.59 14.81
C THR A 408 -13.37 0.66 15.16
N GLY A 409 -14.14 1.03 16.19
CA GLY A 409 -15.37 0.34 16.56
C GLY A 409 -16.38 0.28 15.43
N TYR A 410 -16.62 1.42 14.77
CA TYR A 410 -17.56 1.55 13.66
C TYR A 410 -17.20 0.60 12.52
N ILE A 411 -15.94 0.61 12.08
CA ILE A 411 -15.40 -0.30 11.06
C ILE A 411 -15.61 -1.77 11.46
N LEU A 412 -15.34 -2.14 12.72
CA LEU A 412 -15.55 -3.51 13.21
C LEU A 412 -17.02 -3.92 13.32
N THR A 413 -17.96 -2.97 13.42
CA THR A 413 -19.40 -3.28 13.43
C THR A 413 -19.99 -3.53 12.04
N ARG A 414 -19.31 -3.10 10.96
CA ARG A 414 -19.84 -3.17 9.60
C ARG A 414 -20.08 -4.62 9.15
N PRO A 415 -21.02 -4.85 8.20
CA PRO A 415 -21.26 -6.17 7.63
C PRO A 415 -20.00 -6.75 6.97
N ARG A 416 -19.67 -8.00 7.30
CA ARG A 416 -18.52 -8.71 6.71
C ARG A 416 -18.85 -9.44 5.42
N ASN A 417 -20.11 -9.86 5.28
CA ASN A 417 -20.63 -10.53 4.10
C ASN A 417 -21.60 -9.58 3.42
N VAL A 418 -21.21 -9.10 2.24
CA VAL A 418 -22.03 -8.26 1.38
C VAL A 418 -22.32 -9.04 0.11
N GLU A 419 -23.60 -9.31 -0.10
CA GLU A 419 -24.12 -10.08 -1.23
C GLU A 419 -24.76 -9.16 -2.26
N PHE A 420 -25.03 -9.68 -3.45
CA PHE A 420 -25.75 -9.00 -4.52
C PHE A 420 -27.11 -9.67 -4.70
N ASP A 421 -28.16 -8.88 -4.94
CA ASP A 421 -29.42 -9.46 -5.39
C ASP A 421 -29.31 -9.96 -6.84
N GLU A 422 -30.20 -10.87 -7.25
CA GLU A 422 -30.15 -11.50 -8.58
C GLU A 422 -30.23 -10.48 -9.72
N LYS A 423 -30.95 -9.36 -9.51
CA LYS A 423 -31.13 -8.31 -10.52
C LYS A 423 -29.86 -7.48 -10.69
N ALA A 424 -29.16 -7.15 -9.62
CA ALA A 424 -27.87 -6.48 -9.65
C ALA A 424 -26.80 -7.39 -10.26
N VAL A 425 -26.83 -8.70 -9.97
CA VAL A 425 -25.96 -9.68 -10.63
C VAL A 425 -26.17 -9.65 -12.14
N LYS A 426 -27.43 -9.72 -12.61
CA LYS A 426 -27.73 -9.67 -14.04
C LYS A 426 -27.20 -8.39 -14.71
N LEU A 427 -27.37 -7.23 -14.07
CA LEU A 427 -26.82 -5.97 -14.59
C LEU A 427 -25.28 -6.01 -14.71
N LEU A 428 -24.61 -6.61 -13.73
CA LEU A 428 -23.14 -6.76 -13.74
C LEU A 428 -22.68 -7.79 -14.78
N GLU A 429 -23.46 -8.83 -15.06
CA GLU A 429 -23.21 -9.79 -16.13
C GLU A 429 -23.31 -9.11 -17.50
N ASP A 430 -24.37 -8.34 -17.73
CA ASP A 430 -24.55 -7.57 -18.97
C ASP A 430 -23.38 -6.59 -19.17
N PHE A 431 -23.00 -5.87 -18.10
CA PHE A 431 -21.86 -4.97 -18.11
C PHE A 431 -20.54 -5.70 -18.42
N LEU A 432 -20.33 -6.91 -17.88
CA LEU A 432 -19.15 -7.72 -18.19
C LEU A 432 -19.10 -8.14 -19.66
N MET A 433 -20.24 -8.50 -20.25
CA MET A 433 -20.30 -8.88 -21.66
C MET A 433 -19.94 -7.71 -22.58
N ASP A 434 -20.34 -6.50 -22.21
CA ASP A 434 -19.92 -5.28 -22.92
C ASP A 434 -18.43 -4.98 -22.73
N LEU A 435 -17.88 -5.14 -21.52
CA LEU A 435 -16.44 -4.99 -21.29
C LEU A 435 -15.60 -5.99 -22.11
N LYS A 436 -16.06 -7.23 -22.26
CA LYS A 436 -15.39 -8.24 -23.09
C LYS A 436 -15.35 -7.86 -24.56
N GLN A 437 -16.34 -7.12 -25.06
CA GLN A 437 -16.33 -6.64 -26.44
C GLN A 437 -15.33 -5.49 -26.64
N LEU A 438 -15.02 -4.73 -25.57
CA LEU A 438 -13.99 -3.68 -25.59
C LEU A 438 -12.57 -4.23 -25.47
N THR A 439 -12.41 -5.34 -24.75
CA THR A 439 -11.10 -5.94 -24.50
C THR A 439 -11.04 -7.33 -25.14
N ASN A 440 -10.16 -7.53 -26.12
CA ASN A 440 -9.91 -8.86 -26.71
C ASN A 440 -9.29 -9.88 -25.71
N ASP A 441 -9.20 -9.54 -24.42
CA ASP A 441 -8.67 -10.38 -23.34
C ASP A 441 -9.68 -10.50 -22.18
N ASP A 442 -10.34 -11.67 -22.10
CA ASP A 442 -11.27 -12.04 -21.04
C ASP A 442 -10.70 -11.86 -19.63
N ARG A 443 -9.38 -12.00 -19.46
CA ARG A 443 -8.72 -11.88 -18.14
C ARG A 443 -8.72 -10.44 -17.66
N VAL A 444 -8.56 -9.50 -18.58
CA VAL A 444 -8.57 -8.05 -18.28
C VAL A 444 -9.97 -7.62 -17.88
N ALA A 445 -11.00 -8.04 -18.63
CA ALA A 445 -12.41 -7.77 -18.30
C ALA A 445 -12.77 -8.33 -16.92
N LYS A 446 -12.44 -9.61 -16.64
CA LYS A 446 -12.68 -10.21 -15.32
C LYS A 446 -11.99 -9.44 -14.20
N ARG A 447 -10.72 -9.10 -14.37
CA ARG A 447 -9.95 -8.40 -13.33
C ARG A 447 -10.54 -7.04 -12.99
N ARG A 448 -11.00 -6.30 -14.01
CA ARG A 448 -11.66 -5.00 -13.85
C ARG A 448 -13.00 -5.14 -13.12
N LEU A 449 -13.77 -6.19 -13.43
CA LEU A 449 -14.98 -6.52 -12.70
C LEU A 449 -14.67 -6.87 -11.23
N ASP A 450 -13.66 -7.69 -10.94
CA ASP A 450 -13.29 -8.05 -9.56
C ASP A 450 -12.97 -6.80 -8.71
N ILE A 451 -12.29 -5.81 -9.30
CA ILE A 451 -11.99 -4.53 -8.63
C ILE A 451 -13.30 -3.74 -8.38
N LEU A 452 -14.21 -3.69 -9.36
CA LEU A 452 -15.52 -3.04 -9.20
C LEU A 452 -16.36 -3.71 -8.10
N LEU A 453 -16.40 -5.04 -8.07
CA LEU A 453 -17.10 -5.80 -7.04
C LEU A 453 -16.53 -5.51 -5.65
N ALA A 454 -15.20 -5.47 -5.52
CA ALA A 454 -14.53 -5.10 -4.28
C ALA A 454 -14.90 -3.68 -3.82
N PHE A 455 -14.95 -2.72 -4.75
CA PHE A 455 -15.41 -1.36 -4.47
C PHE A 455 -16.86 -1.32 -3.98
N LEU A 456 -17.78 -1.96 -4.71
CA LEU A 456 -19.21 -1.98 -4.38
C LEU A 456 -19.46 -2.63 -3.02
N LYS A 457 -18.85 -3.80 -2.75
CA LYS A 457 -18.92 -4.48 -1.44
C LYS A 457 -18.37 -3.59 -0.32
N ALA A 458 -17.23 -2.92 -0.54
CA ALA A 458 -16.61 -2.04 0.45
C ALA A 458 -17.47 -0.81 0.77
N LYS A 459 -18.02 -0.16 -0.25
CA LYS A 459 -18.93 1.00 -0.09
C LYS A 459 -20.21 0.61 0.63
N ALA A 460 -20.86 -0.47 0.20
CA ALA A 460 -22.09 -0.98 0.82
C ALA A 460 -21.85 -1.37 2.28
N SER A 461 -20.77 -2.11 2.57
CA SER A 461 -20.38 -2.47 3.93
C SER A 461 -20.14 -1.23 4.80
N PHE A 462 -19.43 -0.23 4.29
CA PHE A 462 -19.18 1.02 5.03
C PHE A 462 -20.50 1.70 5.41
N GLU A 463 -21.46 1.75 4.49
CA GLU A 463 -22.81 2.29 4.73
C GLU A 463 -23.70 1.40 5.61
N GLY A 464 -23.22 0.22 6.02
CA GLY A 464 -23.95 -0.71 6.88
C GLY A 464 -24.90 -1.64 6.14
N ARG A 465 -24.77 -1.76 4.81
CA ARG A 465 -25.59 -2.64 3.96
C ARG A 465 -24.93 -4.01 3.81
N ASN A 466 -25.72 -5.07 3.91
CA ASN A 466 -25.30 -6.46 3.66
C ASN A 466 -25.79 -6.99 2.29
N LEU A 467 -26.64 -6.26 1.59
CA LEU A 467 -27.18 -6.62 0.28
C LEU A 467 -27.10 -5.41 -0.66
N ILE A 468 -26.50 -5.62 -1.82
CA ILE A 468 -26.45 -4.67 -2.92
C ILE A 468 -27.65 -4.95 -3.83
N THR A 469 -28.63 -4.05 -3.80
CA THR A 469 -29.82 -4.12 -4.66
C THR A 469 -29.56 -3.46 -6.02
N LEU A 470 -30.41 -3.75 -7.00
CA LEU A 470 -30.35 -3.07 -8.30
C LEU A 470 -30.42 -1.53 -8.17
N GLU A 471 -31.32 -1.02 -7.31
CA GLU A 471 -31.46 0.42 -7.05
C GLU A 471 -30.16 1.01 -6.49
N TYR A 472 -29.57 0.36 -5.49
CA TYR A 472 -28.30 0.80 -4.91
C TYR A 472 -27.16 0.77 -5.94
N LEU A 473 -27.11 -0.26 -6.77
CA LEU A 473 -26.10 -0.37 -7.82
C LEU A 473 -26.24 0.79 -8.81
N ARG A 474 -27.45 1.09 -9.29
CA ARG A 474 -27.72 2.22 -10.19
C ARG A 474 -27.31 3.56 -9.57
N ASP A 475 -27.69 3.81 -8.31
CA ASP A 475 -27.28 5.02 -7.57
C ASP A 475 -25.74 5.19 -7.55
N VAL A 476 -24.99 4.09 -7.42
CA VAL A 476 -23.53 4.14 -7.42
C VAL A 476 -22.95 4.38 -8.81
N LEU A 477 -23.50 3.72 -9.83
CA LEU A 477 -23.08 3.89 -11.21
C LEU A 477 -23.32 5.34 -11.66
N GLU A 478 -24.52 5.87 -11.43
CA GLU A 478 -24.95 7.18 -11.90
C GLU A 478 -24.45 8.34 -11.02
N GLY A 479 -24.11 8.04 -9.77
CA GLY A 479 -23.73 9.03 -8.77
C GLY A 479 -22.29 9.56 -8.90
N GLU A 480 -21.73 9.95 -7.76
CA GLU A 480 -20.43 10.63 -7.68
C GLU A 480 -19.23 9.82 -8.22
N PHE A 481 -19.39 8.51 -8.44
CA PHE A 481 -18.34 7.58 -8.85
C PHE A 481 -18.38 7.18 -10.32
N ARG A 482 -19.36 7.68 -11.11
CA ARG A 482 -19.54 7.41 -12.55
C ARG A 482 -18.23 7.44 -13.32
N PHE A 483 -17.51 8.56 -13.22
CA PHE A 483 -16.26 8.76 -13.95
C PHE A 483 -15.17 7.77 -13.54
N ASP A 484 -15.02 7.48 -12.25
CA ASP A 484 -13.98 6.58 -11.75
C ASP A 484 -14.23 5.14 -12.14
N ILE A 485 -15.51 4.74 -12.23
CA ILE A 485 -15.89 3.44 -12.78
C ILE A 485 -15.49 3.37 -14.24
N MET A 486 -15.80 4.41 -15.04
CA MET A 486 -15.36 4.47 -16.45
C MET A 486 -13.82 4.43 -16.58
N TYR A 487 -13.09 5.14 -15.72
CA TYR A 487 -11.63 5.17 -15.75
C TYR A 487 -10.99 3.84 -15.34
N ASN A 488 -11.48 3.22 -14.27
CA ASN A 488 -10.89 2.00 -13.72
C ASN A 488 -11.36 0.73 -14.43
N VAL A 489 -12.60 0.72 -14.93
CA VAL A 489 -13.25 -0.47 -15.47
C VAL A 489 -13.29 -0.45 -16.99
N VAL A 490 -13.66 0.67 -17.61
CA VAL A 490 -13.65 0.78 -19.08
C VAL A 490 -12.25 1.16 -19.59
N GLY A 491 -11.50 1.94 -18.81
CA GLY A 491 -10.16 2.39 -19.16
C GLY A 491 -10.16 3.64 -20.05
N ILE A 492 -11.16 4.51 -19.89
CA ILE A 492 -11.22 5.80 -20.59
C ILE A 492 -10.80 6.95 -19.67
N SER A 493 -9.99 7.87 -20.19
CA SER A 493 -9.56 9.09 -19.52
C SER A 493 -10.69 10.12 -19.43
N GLU A 494 -10.48 11.18 -18.63
CA GLU A 494 -11.45 12.27 -18.50
C GLU A 494 -11.73 12.98 -19.81
N ARG A 495 -10.70 13.19 -20.64
CA ARG A 495 -10.85 13.80 -21.96
C ARG A 495 -11.65 12.91 -22.90
N GLU A 496 -11.35 11.62 -22.90
CA GLU A 496 -12.11 10.62 -23.66
C GLU A 496 -13.56 10.57 -23.23
N PHE A 497 -13.84 10.61 -21.94
CA PHE A 497 -15.20 10.61 -21.42
C PHE A 497 -15.98 11.87 -21.85
N LYS A 498 -15.40 13.07 -21.71
CA LYS A 498 -16.05 14.33 -22.14
C LYS A 498 -16.35 14.37 -23.63
N VAL A 499 -15.40 13.92 -24.46
CA VAL A 499 -15.60 13.84 -25.92
C VAL A 499 -16.65 12.79 -26.28
N LEU A 500 -16.69 11.66 -25.57
CA LEU A 500 -17.68 10.61 -25.79
C LEU A 500 -19.10 11.06 -25.39
N GLU A 501 -19.24 11.78 -24.27
CA GLU A 501 -20.51 12.36 -23.81
C GLU A 501 -21.02 13.45 -24.78
N ALA A 502 -20.15 14.37 -25.20
CA ALA A 502 -20.47 15.37 -26.21
C ALA A 502 -20.93 14.73 -27.54
N LEU A 503 -20.21 13.69 -28.00
CA LEU A 503 -20.61 12.95 -29.19
C LEU A 503 -21.97 12.26 -29.01
N TYR A 504 -22.22 11.66 -27.86
CA TYR A 504 -23.49 10.99 -27.57
C TYR A 504 -24.66 11.97 -27.59
N GLU A 505 -24.55 13.11 -26.92
CA GLU A 505 -25.60 14.14 -26.91
C GLU A 505 -25.86 14.70 -28.32
N LEU A 506 -24.81 14.96 -29.10
CA LEU A 506 -24.94 15.39 -30.50
C LEU A 506 -25.57 14.34 -31.43
N THR A 507 -25.56 13.06 -31.03
CA THR A 507 -26.04 11.93 -31.84
C THR A 507 -27.30 11.27 -31.29
N LYS A 508 -27.82 11.73 -30.13
CA LYS A 508 -28.95 11.13 -29.42
C LYS A 508 -30.25 11.12 -30.23
N SER A 509 -30.44 12.10 -31.10
CA SER A 509 -31.60 12.22 -31.99
C SER A 509 -31.43 11.50 -33.33
N LEU A 510 -30.23 11.00 -33.62
CA LEU A 510 -29.91 10.30 -34.87
C LEU A 510 -30.17 8.80 -34.71
N ARG A 511 -30.73 8.19 -35.75
CA ARG A 511 -30.97 6.75 -35.79
C ARG A 511 -29.68 6.00 -36.14
N GLU A 512 -29.60 4.74 -35.74
CA GLU A 512 -28.44 3.89 -36.04
C GLU A 512 -28.27 3.58 -37.52
N ASP A 513 -29.33 3.65 -38.31
CA ASP A 513 -29.32 3.45 -39.75
C ASP A 513 -29.07 4.74 -40.56
N ASP A 514 -28.99 5.90 -39.89
CA ASP A 514 -28.70 7.17 -40.56
C ASP A 514 -27.31 7.14 -41.19
N ASP A 515 -27.22 7.71 -42.40
CA ASP A 515 -25.96 7.93 -43.12
C ASP A 515 -24.97 8.68 -42.23
N ILE A 516 -23.72 8.19 -42.14
CA ILE A 516 -22.67 8.80 -41.34
C ILE A 516 -22.37 10.24 -41.76
N ALA A 517 -22.77 10.66 -42.97
CA ALA A 517 -22.75 12.05 -43.41
C ALA A 517 -23.56 13.00 -42.51
N ASN A 518 -24.58 12.49 -41.83
CA ASN A 518 -25.44 13.26 -40.92
C ASN A 518 -24.85 13.38 -39.50
N TYR A 519 -23.77 12.65 -39.21
CA TYR A 519 -23.15 12.62 -37.89
C TYR A 519 -22.21 13.81 -37.69
N PRO A 520 -21.94 14.23 -36.45
CA PRO A 520 -21.18 15.45 -36.19
C PRO A 520 -19.73 15.32 -36.67
N LYS A 521 -19.23 16.43 -37.25
CA LYS A 521 -17.83 16.57 -37.63
C LYS A 521 -16.97 16.79 -36.39
N THR A 522 -15.69 16.42 -36.49
CA THR A 522 -14.68 16.64 -35.43
C THR A 522 -14.78 18.02 -34.79
N ARG A 523 -14.89 19.08 -35.60
CA ARG A 523 -14.99 20.47 -35.13
C ARG A 523 -16.25 20.74 -34.28
N VAL A 524 -17.39 20.16 -34.66
CA VAL A 524 -18.64 20.33 -33.90
C VAL A 524 -18.52 19.66 -32.53
N ILE A 525 -17.86 18.48 -32.48
CA ILE A 525 -17.59 17.76 -31.24
C ILE A 525 -16.58 18.54 -30.38
N ALA A 526 -15.58 19.17 -31.00
CA ALA A 526 -14.58 20.00 -30.32
C ALA A 526 -15.23 21.21 -29.65
N GLU A 527 -16.13 21.89 -30.39
CA GLU A 527 -16.93 23.01 -29.89
C GLU A 527 -17.81 22.59 -28.69
N GLU A 528 -18.51 21.45 -28.78
CA GLU A 528 -19.36 20.95 -27.68
C GLU A 528 -18.55 20.49 -26.45
N SER A 529 -17.42 19.81 -26.68
CA SER A 529 -16.55 19.29 -25.61
C SER A 529 -15.59 20.33 -25.00
N ASN A 530 -15.55 21.54 -25.55
CA ASN A 530 -14.60 22.61 -25.19
C ASN A 530 -13.12 22.20 -25.29
N PHE A 531 -12.79 21.42 -26.32
CA PHE A 531 -11.41 21.11 -26.69
C PHE A 531 -11.06 21.69 -28.06
N ASP A 532 -9.78 21.80 -28.38
CA ASP A 532 -9.36 22.13 -29.74
C ASP A 532 -9.57 20.93 -30.69
N ASP A 533 -9.67 21.24 -31.98
CA ASP A 533 -9.88 20.23 -33.03
C ASP A 533 -8.79 19.14 -33.04
N SER A 534 -7.54 19.49 -32.72
CA SER A 534 -6.42 18.53 -32.71
C SER A 534 -6.55 17.56 -31.55
N ILE A 535 -6.74 18.05 -30.31
CA ILE A 535 -6.95 17.18 -29.14
C ILE A 535 -8.21 16.34 -29.31
N THR A 536 -9.30 16.93 -29.78
CA THR A 536 -10.57 16.20 -30.00
C THR A 536 -10.37 15.05 -30.97
N ARG A 537 -9.64 15.28 -32.06
CA ARG A 537 -9.33 14.23 -33.03
C ARG A 537 -8.48 13.12 -32.43
N ASP A 538 -7.42 13.44 -31.71
CA ASP A 538 -6.55 12.46 -31.07
C ASP A 538 -7.34 11.59 -30.06
N VAL A 539 -8.24 12.23 -29.31
CA VAL A 539 -9.14 11.55 -28.37
C VAL A 539 -10.13 10.64 -29.09
N LEU A 540 -10.76 11.10 -30.17
CA LEU A 540 -11.69 10.28 -30.97
C LEU A 540 -10.98 9.11 -31.65
N GLU A 541 -9.74 9.27 -32.09
CA GLU A 541 -8.90 8.19 -32.60
C GLU A 541 -8.57 7.15 -31.52
N SER A 542 -8.27 7.59 -30.29
CA SER A 542 -8.09 6.69 -29.14
C SER A 542 -9.37 5.92 -28.81
N LEU A 543 -10.51 6.60 -28.77
CA LEU A 543 -11.83 5.98 -28.57
C LEU A 543 -12.18 4.96 -29.67
N ARG A 544 -11.77 5.24 -30.92
CA ARG A 544 -11.91 4.31 -32.05
C ARG A 544 -11.06 3.07 -31.86
N GLY A 545 -9.83 3.22 -31.37
CA GLY A 545 -8.96 2.10 -30.97
C GLY A 545 -9.56 1.23 -29.85
N LYS A 546 -10.48 1.78 -29.06
CA LYS A 546 -11.25 1.07 -28.02
C LYS A 546 -12.63 0.57 -28.50
N HIS A 547 -12.93 0.69 -29.81
CA HIS A 547 -14.21 0.29 -30.42
C HIS A 547 -15.47 1.02 -29.88
N LEU A 548 -15.29 2.18 -29.25
CA LEU A 548 -16.39 2.99 -28.71
C LEU A 548 -17.01 3.93 -29.75
N VAL A 549 -16.22 4.32 -30.75
CA VAL A 549 -16.65 5.18 -31.85
C VAL A 549 -16.12 4.64 -33.18
N ILE A 550 -16.80 5.00 -34.26
CA ILE A 550 -16.36 4.78 -35.64
C ILE A 550 -16.29 6.12 -36.36
N SER A 551 -15.43 6.19 -37.37
CA SER A 551 -15.31 7.38 -38.22
C SER A 551 -15.36 7.02 -39.69
N GLU A 552 -15.93 7.94 -40.46
CA GLU A 552 -15.83 7.94 -41.92
C GLU A 552 -15.36 9.31 -42.41
N ARG A 553 -14.52 9.28 -43.44
CA ARG A 553 -13.99 10.48 -44.06
C ARG A 553 -14.81 10.81 -45.30
N ILE A 554 -15.57 11.90 -45.23
CA ILE A 554 -16.36 12.41 -46.35
C ILE A 554 -15.72 13.72 -46.81
N GLY A 555 -15.03 13.66 -47.96
CA GLY A 555 -14.19 14.75 -48.45
C GLY A 555 -12.98 14.99 -47.53
N THR A 556 -12.86 16.20 -46.98
CA THR A 556 -11.77 16.59 -46.07
C THR A 556 -12.13 16.42 -44.58
N ALA A 557 -13.39 16.13 -44.26
CA ALA A 557 -13.88 16.08 -42.89
C ALA A 557 -14.12 14.64 -42.39
N TYR A 558 -13.78 14.39 -41.14
CA TYR A 558 -14.18 13.18 -40.42
C TYR A 558 -15.52 13.40 -39.71
N HIS A 559 -16.45 12.47 -39.96
CA HIS A 559 -17.72 12.36 -39.26
C HIS A 559 -17.64 11.18 -38.31
N TRP A 560 -18.17 11.34 -37.10
CA TRP A 560 -17.98 10.38 -36.01
C TRP A 560 -19.30 9.87 -35.50
N LYS A 561 -19.38 8.57 -35.28
CA LYS A 561 -20.56 7.88 -34.78
C LYS A 561 -20.19 7.02 -33.59
N ILE A 562 -20.99 7.10 -32.54
CA ILE A 562 -20.86 6.22 -31.37
C ILE A 562 -21.40 4.83 -31.72
N THR A 563 -20.67 3.79 -31.31
CA THR A 563 -21.07 2.39 -31.53
C THR A 563 -22.18 1.97 -30.58
N THR A 564 -22.86 0.86 -30.87
CA THR A 564 -23.87 0.28 -29.97
C THR A 564 -23.28 -0.04 -28.59
N ILE A 565 -22.03 -0.52 -28.54
CA ILE A 565 -21.32 -0.77 -27.27
C ILE A 565 -21.08 0.56 -26.53
N GLY A 566 -20.63 1.61 -27.24
CA GLY A 566 -20.45 2.93 -26.65
C GLY A 566 -21.74 3.48 -26.05
N LYS A 567 -22.87 3.33 -26.75
CA LYS A 567 -24.21 3.72 -26.26
C LYS A 567 -24.63 2.91 -25.03
N ARG A 568 -24.52 1.58 -25.08
CA ARG A 568 -24.86 0.71 -23.94
C ARG A 568 -24.02 1.04 -22.71
N LEU A 569 -22.71 1.27 -22.89
CA LEU A 569 -21.83 1.68 -21.81
C LEU A 569 -22.28 2.99 -21.17
N LEU A 570 -22.61 4.02 -21.95
CA LEU A 570 -23.13 5.28 -21.41
C LEU A 570 -24.50 5.10 -20.74
N SER A 571 -25.36 4.23 -21.27
CA SER A 571 -26.70 3.98 -20.73
C SER A 571 -26.68 3.40 -19.31
N TYR A 572 -25.65 2.65 -18.91
CA TYR A 572 -25.50 2.20 -17.52
C TYR A 572 -25.32 3.36 -16.52
N PHE A 573 -25.06 4.56 -17.01
CA PHE A 573 -24.76 5.75 -16.20
C PHE A 573 -25.73 6.91 -16.46
N GLU A 574 -26.83 6.67 -17.17
CA GLU A 574 -27.90 7.65 -17.40
C GLU A 574 -29.24 7.06 -16.93
N HIS A 575 -30.09 7.90 -16.33
CA HIS A 575 -31.48 7.53 -16.12
C HIS A 575 -32.16 7.41 -17.50
N SER A 576 -32.34 6.19 -17.99
CA SER A 576 -33.37 5.91 -18.99
C SER A 576 -34.49 5.10 -18.34
N ASP A 577 -35.68 5.71 -18.23
CA ASP A 577 -36.94 4.98 -18.08
C ASP A 577 -37.18 4.05 -19.29
N ASP A 578 -36.47 4.31 -20.39
CA ASP A 578 -36.35 3.40 -21.52
C ASP A 578 -35.37 2.29 -21.17
N VAL A 579 -35.91 1.20 -20.63
CA VAL A 579 -35.34 -0.13 -20.83
C VAL A 579 -35.08 -0.26 -22.32
N ILE A 580 -33.82 -0.32 -22.73
CA ILE A 580 -33.49 -0.91 -24.04
C ILE A 580 -34.02 -2.34 -23.93
N GLU A 581 -35.19 -2.60 -24.52
CA GLU A 581 -35.65 -3.96 -24.76
C GLU A 581 -34.52 -4.64 -25.51
N THR A 582 -33.77 -5.50 -24.81
CA THR A 582 -32.88 -6.43 -25.45
C THR A 582 -33.76 -7.31 -26.30
N ASP A 583 -33.83 -6.99 -27.59
CA ASP A 583 -34.49 -7.81 -28.59
C ASP A 583 -33.72 -9.14 -28.62
N THR A 584 -34.17 -10.06 -27.77
CA THR A 584 -33.74 -11.46 -27.76
C THR A 584 -34.47 -12.14 -28.91
N GLY A 585 -34.20 -11.65 -30.13
CA GLY A 585 -34.57 -12.27 -31.38
C GLY A 585 -33.75 -13.53 -31.56
N ILE A 586 -34.18 -14.60 -30.89
CA ILE A 586 -33.87 -15.97 -31.28
C ILE A 586 -34.48 -16.14 -32.68
N ALA A 587 -33.68 -15.94 -33.72
CA ALA A 587 -33.95 -16.49 -35.04
C ALA A 587 -33.32 -17.89 -35.10
N GLU A 588 -34.14 -18.87 -34.76
CA GLU A 588 -33.93 -20.27 -35.13
C GLU A 588 -33.82 -20.40 -36.66
N ASN A 589 -32.93 -21.30 -37.07
CA ASN A 589 -33.00 -22.12 -38.28
C ASN A 589 -33.16 -21.41 -39.63
N ASP A 590 -32.05 -21.38 -40.39
CA ASP A 590 -31.95 -22.09 -41.69
C ASP A 590 -30.79 -21.50 -42.48
N PHE A 591 -29.60 -22.09 -42.41
CA PHE A 591 -28.60 -22.06 -43.49
C PHE A 591 -27.54 -23.13 -43.25
N PHE A 592 -27.97 -24.40 -43.20
CA PHE A 592 -27.10 -25.52 -43.54
C PHE A 592 -27.64 -26.15 -44.81
N HIS A 593 -27.05 -25.79 -45.95
CA HIS A 593 -26.92 -26.71 -47.06
C HIS A 593 -25.45 -27.01 -47.29
N ASP A 594 -25.13 -28.24 -46.91
CA ASP A 594 -24.02 -29.08 -47.35
C ASP A 594 -23.80 -28.99 -48.87
N ASP A 595 -22.54 -28.87 -49.28
CA ASP A 595 -21.98 -29.69 -50.36
C ASP A 595 -20.46 -29.45 -50.50
N GLY A 596 -19.68 -30.54 -50.43
CA GLY A 596 -18.51 -30.66 -51.32
C GLY A 596 -17.13 -30.91 -50.69
N LYS A 597 -16.96 -32.09 -50.08
CA LYS A 597 -15.78 -32.99 -50.09
C LYS A 597 -14.45 -32.57 -50.79
N ARG A 598 -13.36 -33.09 -50.18
CA ARG A 598 -11.97 -33.39 -50.65
C ARG A 598 -10.97 -32.25 -50.49
N ASP A 599 -9.70 -32.43 -50.10
CA ASP A 599 -8.88 -33.61 -49.84
C ASP A 599 -7.73 -33.23 -48.90
N SER A 600 -7.23 -34.24 -48.20
CA SER A 600 -5.98 -34.20 -47.42
C SER A 600 -4.74 -33.99 -48.30
N SER A 601 -3.73 -33.32 -47.72
CA SER A 601 -2.29 -33.30 -48.02
C SER A 601 -1.71 -32.01 -48.61
N ASN A 602 -0.99 -31.25 -47.78
CA ASN A 602 0.46 -31.07 -47.90
C ASN A 602 0.98 -30.05 -46.88
N ALA A 603 2.01 -30.49 -46.15
CA ALA A 603 2.94 -29.63 -45.46
C ALA A 603 3.85 -28.95 -46.50
N MET A 604 4.01 -27.63 -46.42
CA MET A 604 5.33 -26.98 -46.45
C MET A 604 5.23 -25.47 -46.22
N ARG A 605 6.20 -25.00 -45.43
CA ARG A 605 6.82 -23.68 -45.35
C ARG A 605 6.53 -22.71 -46.51
N SER A 606 6.17 -21.47 -46.16
CA SER A 606 6.81 -20.30 -46.78
C SER A 606 6.96 -19.17 -45.76
N ASN A 607 8.17 -18.59 -45.76
CA ASN A 607 8.45 -17.27 -45.24
C ASN A 607 7.66 -16.22 -46.05
N ASP A 608 7.33 -15.10 -45.40
CA ASP A 608 7.44 -13.71 -45.88
C ASP A 608 6.80 -12.85 -44.77
N ALA A 609 7.54 -12.08 -43.95
CA ALA A 609 8.31 -10.89 -44.30
C ALA A 609 7.45 -9.82 -45.01
N ARG A 610 6.71 -9.02 -44.23
CA ARG A 610 6.60 -7.54 -44.28
C ARG A 610 5.25 -7.05 -43.77
N GLY A 611 5.30 -6.05 -42.90
CA GLY A 611 4.14 -5.30 -42.42
C GLY A 611 4.53 -4.42 -41.24
N MET A 612 5.43 -3.46 -41.45
CA MET A 612 5.72 -2.41 -40.47
C MET A 612 4.47 -1.53 -40.31
N SER A 613 4.02 -1.33 -39.07
CA SER A 613 3.15 -0.20 -38.71
C SER A 613 3.91 0.73 -37.79
N GLU A 614 4.18 1.92 -38.31
CA GLU A 614 4.80 3.07 -37.66
C GLU A 614 3.97 3.53 -36.44
N SER A 615 4.64 3.83 -35.32
CA SER A 615 4.10 4.70 -34.27
C SER A 615 5.13 5.80 -33.98
N ASN A 616 4.77 7.05 -34.31
CA ASN A 616 5.56 8.25 -34.04
C ASN A 616 4.95 9.07 -32.90
N GLY A 617 5.85 9.75 -32.15
CA GLY A 617 5.59 10.81 -31.18
C GLY A 617 6.01 10.41 -29.75
N LYS A 618 6.92 11.06 -29.03
CA LYS A 618 7.46 12.43 -29.07
C LYS A 618 8.85 12.41 -28.44
N ASP A 619 9.85 12.94 -29.14
CA ASP A 619 11.12 13.49 -28.64
C ASP A 619 11.73 14.28 -29.81
N ALA A 620 10.98 15.28 -30.28
CA ALA A 620 11.34 16.14 -31.41
C ALA A 620 11.32 17.60 -30.95
N GLU A 621 12.25 17.95 -30.07
CA GLU A 621 12.67 19.34 -29.88
C GLU A 621 14.20 19.37 -29.75
N THR A 622 14.84 19.26 -30.91
CA THR A 622 16.05 20.00 -31.37
C THR A 622 16.75 19.16 -32.44
N MET A 623 16.35 19.32 -33.71
CA MET A 623 17.20 19.17 -34.91
C MET A 623 16.34 19.36 -36.16
N GLU A 624 16.57 20.47 -36.88
CA GLU A 624 16.01 20.71 -38.21
C GLU A 624 16.85 20.00 -39.27
N GLY A 625 16.20 19.22 -40.16
CA GLY A 625 16.61 19.07 -41.56
C GLY A 625 17.21 17.73 -42.03
N GLY A 626 16.47 17.01 -42.89
CA GLY A 626 17.03 16.05 -43.87
C GLY A 626 16.84 14.56 -43.55
N THR A 627 16.63 13.75 -44.60
CA THR A 627 16.51 12.27 -44.53
C THR A 627 17.74 11.57 -43.94
N GLU A 628 18.90 12.23 -43.92
CA GLU A 628 20.13 11.75 -43.27
C GLU A 628 20.07 11.73 -41.73
N ASP A 629 19.17 12.50 -41.11
CA ASP A 629 19.04 12.53 -39.65
C ASP A 629 18.15 11.41 -39.10
N ILE A 630 17.29 10.82 -39.94
CA ILE A 630 16.44 9.68 -39.55
C ILE A 630 17.30 8.44 -39.29
N MET A 631 18.27 8.13 -40.16
CA MET A 631 19.17 6.99 -39.97
C MET A 631 20.05 7.15 -38.73
N THR A 632 20.51 8.38 -38.44
CA THR A 632 21.31 8.65 -37.24
C THR A 632 20.48 8.46 -35.96
N LEU A 633 19.20 8.90 -35.99
CA LEU A 633 18.28 8.71 -34.88
C LEU A 633 17.92 7.24 -34.66
N ASP A 634 17.70 6.48 -35.73
CA ASP A 634 17.41 5.05 -35.65
C ASP A 634 18.61 4.26 -35.15
N ALA A 635 19.82 4.61 -35.60
CA ALA A 635 21.08 4.04 -35.09
C ALA A 635 21.25 4.29 -33.58
N TYR A 636 20.91 5.51 -33.11
CA TYR A 636 20.94 5.85 -31.68
C TYR A 636 19.90 5.05 -30.87
N LYS A 637 18.65 4.94 -31.35
CA LYS A 637 17.59 4.15 -30.71
C LYS A 637 17.94 2.66 -30.65
N TYR A 638 18.55 2.14 -31.72
CA TYR A 638 19.02 0.77 -31.80
C TYR A 638 20.07 0.49 -30.72
N LEU A 639 21.12 1.32 -30.63
CA LEU A 639 22.16 1.17 -29.60
C LEU A 639 21.61 1.31 -28.17
N LYS A 640 20.62 2.19 -27.95
CA LYS A 640 19.98 2.36 -26.63
C LYS A 640 19.20 1.11 -26.19
N SER A 641 18.61 0.37 -27.14
CA SER A 641 17.80 -0.81 -26.85
C SER A 641 18.59 -2.12 -26.86
N HIS A 642 19.65 -2.22 -27.66
CA HIS A 642 20.42 -3.45 -27.87
C HIS A 642 21.81 -3.45 -27.19
N GLY A 643 22.26 -2.30 -26.68
CA GLY A 643 23.49 -2.17 -25.90
C GLY A 643 24.77 -2.10 -26.73
N THR A 644 25.21 -3.23 -27.31
CA THR A 644 26.50 -3.39 -28.01
C THR A 644 26.32 -4.03 -29.38
N ILE A 645 27.06 -3.56 -30.38
CA ILE A 645 27.08 -4.09 -31.75
C ILE A 645 28.50 -4.01 -32.33
N ALA A 646 28.87 -4.94 -33.21
CA ALA A 646 30.14 -4.84 -33.94
C ALA A 646 30.13 -3.60 -34.84
N LEU A 647 31.24 -2.87 -34.91
CA LEU A 647 31.38 -1.66 -35.71
C LEU A 647 31.07 -1.92 -37.19
N ARG A 648 31.47 -3.09 -37.69
CA ARG A 648 31.18 -3.52 -39.06
C ARG A 648 29.68 -3.65 -39.27
N ASP A 649 28.99 -4.40 -38.42
CA ASP A 649 27.54 -4.60 -38.52
C ASP A 649 26.77 -3.29 -38.36
N PHE A 650 27.28 -2.37 -37.53
CA PHE A 650 26.69 -1.04 -37.38
C PHE A 650 26.85 -0.18 -38.64
N ILE A 651 28.04 -0.15 -39.24
CA ILE A 651 28.28 0.58 -40.49
C ILE A 651 27.46 -0.04 -41.63
N ASP A 652 27.35 -1.36 -41.68
CA ASP A 652 26.55 -2.08 -42.69
C ASP A 652 25.04 -1.80 -42.52
N ALA A 653 24.56 -1.65 -41.29
CA ALA A 653 23.13 -1.40 -41.00
C ALA A 653 22.71 0.07 -41.10
N PHE A 654 23.59 1.01 -40.70
CA PHE A 654 23.23 2.42 -40.52
C PHE A 654 24.09 3.41 -41.33
N GLY A 655 25.13 2.91 -42.00
CA GLY A 655 26.06 3.72 -42.80
C GLY A 655 27.16 4.39 -41.98
N THR A 656 28.25 4.75 -42.65
CA THR A 656 29.42 5.41 -42.05
C THR A 656 29.09 6.81 -41.53
N ASP A 657 28.13 7.50 -42.15
CA ASP A 657 27.73 8.86 -41.75
C ASP A 657 27.04 8.89 -40.39
N ALA A 658 26.19 7.89 -40.09
CA ALA A 658 25.58 7.74 -38.76
C ALA A 658 26.63 7.47 -37.68
N PHE A 659 27.66 6.67 -38.02
CA PHE A 659 28.79 6.43 -37.12
C PHE A 659 29.59 7.72 -36.85
N GLU A 660 29.96 8.47 -37.88
CA GLU A 660 30.70 9.73 -37.72
C GLU A 660 29.93 10.77 -36.91
N LYS A 661 28.61 10.89 -37.12
CA LYS A 661 27.73 11.78 -36.33
C LYS A 661 27.60 11.36 -34.86
N LEU A 662 27.71 10.07 -34.56
CA LEU A 662 27.57 9.54 -33.20
C LEU A 662 28.90 9.28 -32.48
N LYS A 663 30.05 9.31 -33.16
CA LYS A 663 31.34 8.85 -32.61
C LYS A 663 31.71 9.46 -31.25
N ASP A 664 31.38 10.73 -31.02
CA ASP A 664 31.69 11.43 -29.76
C ASP A 664 30.85 10.92 -28.57
N ARG A 665 29.72 10.26 -28.87
CA ARG A 665 28.81 9.62 -27.91
C ARG A 665 29.02 8.10 -27.81
N LEU A 666 29.95 7.53 -28.57
CA LEU A 666 30.22 6.10 -28.56
C LEU A 666 31.47 5.76 -27.74
N GLU A 667 31.48 4.56 -27.19
CA GLU A 667 32.67 3.89 -26.65
C GLU A 667 33.00 2.72 -27.58
N THR A 668 34.26 2.66 -28.03
CA THR A 668 34.79 1.56 -28.84
C THR A 668 35.64 0.64 -27.97
N PHE A 669 35.49 -0.67 -28.12
CA PHE A 669 36.34 -1.65 -27.46
C PHE A 669 36.56 -2.87 -28.38
N THR A 670 37.66 -3.57 -28.18
CA THR A 670 38.01 -4.75 -29.01
C THR A 670 37.71 -6.03 -28.23
N ALA A 671 36.96 -6.94 -28.86
CA ALA A 671 36.73 -8.29 -28.36
C ALA A 671 36.84 -9.27 -29.55
N ASP A 672 37.51 -10.41 -29.35
CA ASP A 672 37.66 -11.46 -30.38
C ASP A 672 38.17 -10.98 -31.75
N ASN A 673 39.14 -10.06 -31.76
CA ASN A 673 39.69 -9.39 -32.95
C ASN A 673 38.69 -8.54 -33.76
N GLU A 674 37.50 -8.26 -33.22
CA GLU A 674 36.53 -7.33 -33.79
C GLU A 674 36.36 -6.09 -32.91
N ILE A 675 36.03 -4.96 -33.54
CA ILE A 675 35.76 -3.70 -32.85
C ILE A 675 34.26 -3.64 -32.57
N TYR A 676 33.88 -3.48 -31.30
CA TYR A 676 32.51 -3.26 -30.87
C TYR A 676 32.29 -1.81 -30.46
N ILE A 677 31.05 -1.35 -30.60
CA ILE A 677 30.62 -0.03 -30.16
C ILE A 677 29.37 -0.11 -29.28
N ARG A 678 29.27 0.83 -28.35
CA ARG A 678 28.07 1.10 -27.54
C ARG A 678 27.94 2.58 -27.23
N LEU A 679 26.76 3.01 -26.79
CA LEU A 679 26.59 4.36 -26.26
C LEU A 679 27.43 4.53 -24.99
N ARG A 680 28.18 5.63 -24.93
CA ARG A 680 28.96 6.03 -23.76
C ARG A 680 27.97 6.42 -22.67
N ASP A 681 27.79 5.53 -21.70
CA ASP A 681 26.81 5.70 -20.64
C ASP A 681 27.30 6.75 -19.63
N VAL A 682 26.75 7.96 -19.73
CA VAL A 682 27.10 9.09 -18.84
C VAL A 682 26.63 8.81 -17.40
N ASN A 683 25.74 7.84 -17.19
CA ASN A 683 25.27 7.46 -15.87
C ASN A 683 26.17 6.45 -15.17
N ASN A 684 27.18 5.88 -15.86
CA ASN A 684 27.89 4.69 -15.39
C ASN A 684 29.33 4.94 -14.93
N VAL A 685 29.64 6.15 -14.44
CA VAL A 685 31.01 6.45 -13.98
C VAL A 685 31.38 5.59 -12.75
N CYS A 686 30.42 5.15 -11.93
CA CYS A 686 30.74 4.36 -10.72
C CYS A 686 29.69 3.34 -10.22
N GLU A 687 28.80 2.80 -11.06
CA GLU A 687 27.69 1.92 -10.60
C GLU A 687 28.08 0.47 -10.20
N LYS A 688 29.31 0.22 -9.75
CA LYS A 688 29.77 -1.12 -9.28
C LYS A 688 30.09 -1.16 -7.78
N PHE A 689 29.15 -0.77 -6.92
CA PHE A 689 29.35 -0.85 -5.46
C PHE A 689 28.55 -1.93 -4.73
N ASP A 690 27.54 -2.53 -5.37
CA ASP A 690 26.77 -3.60 -4.73
C ASP A 690 27.45 -4.96 -4.92
N GLY A 691 28.00 -5.49 -3.82
CA GLY A 691 28.49 -6.88 -3.71
C GLY A 691 29.98 -7.08 -3.42
N MET A 692 30.79 -6.03 -3.28
CA MET A 692 32.26 -6.17 -3.10
C MET A 692 32.73 -5.99 -1.64
N GLU A 693 33.81 -6.71 -1.30
CA GLU A 693 34.51 -6.68 -0.01
C GLU A 693 35.14 -5.30 0.29
N TYR A 694 35.43 -5.04 1.57
CA TYR A 694 35.71 -3.70 2.09
C TYR A 694 37.02 -3.08 1.59
N ASP A 695 38.01 -3.91 1.22
CA ASP A 695 39.33 -3.44 0.75
C ASP A 695 39.29 -2.96 -0.71
N ASP A 696 38.53 -3.63 -1.59
CA ASP A 696 38.36 -3.23 -3.00
C ASP A 696 37.60 -1.90 -3.16
N ARG A 697 36.74 -1.54 -2.19
CA ARG A 697 35.94 -0.31 -2.24
C ARG A 697 36.80 0.95 -2.25
N ASN A 698 37.93 0.96 -1.58
CA ASN A 698 38.76 2.16 -1.47
C ASN A 698 39.52 2.46 -2.77
N ASP A 699 39.99 1.43 -3.46
CA ASP A 699 40.70 1.57 -4.73
C ASP A 699 39.74 1.93 -5.87
N ILE A 700 38.53 1.35 -5.86
CA ILE A 700 37.46 1.70 -6.82
C ILE A 700 36.95 3.13 -6.57
N MET A 701 36.83 3.57 -5.31
CA MET A 701 36.46 4.95 -4.99
C MET A 701 37.52 5.95 -5.46
N ALA A 702 38.81 5.60 -5.35
CA ALA A 702 39.91 6.42 -5.85
C ALA A 702 39.89 6.53 -7.39
N ASP A 703 39.63 5.43 -8.09
CA ASP A 703 39.50 5.40 -9.55
C ASP A 703 38.23 6.16 -10.04
N CYS A 704 37.11 6.00 -9.34
CA CYS A 704 35.85 6.75 -9.57
C CYS A 704 36.07 8.26 -9.43
N LEU A 705 36.75 8.71 -8.38
CA LEU A 705 37.11 10.12 -8.20
C LEU A 705 38.05 10.63 -9.30
N HIS A 706 38.98 9.80 -9.76
CA HIS A 706 39.89 10.15 -10.85
C HIS A 706 39.14 10.31 -12.19
N LYS A 707 38.22 9.39 -12.50
CA LYS A 707 37.37 9.42 -13.71
C LYS A 707 36.38 10.59 -13.69
N ALA A 708 35.73 10.83 -12.55
CA ALA A 708 34.82 11.96 -12.39
C ALA A 708 35.55 13.31 -12.54
N LYS A 709 36.77 13.43 -11.99
CA LYS A 709 37.61 14.61 -12.22
C LYS A 709 37.99 14.77 -13.69
N ALA A 710 38.42 13.70 -14.35
CA ALA A 710 38.77 13.74 -15.77
C ALA A 710 37.58 14.13 -16.67
N TYR A 711 36.36 13.73 -16.30
CA TYR A 711 35.13 14.15 -16.97
C TYR A 711 34.85 15.64 -16.78
N ILE A 712 34.90 16.12 -15.53
CA ILE A 712 34.68 17.54 -15.19
C ILE A 712 35.71 18.44 -15.88
N ASP A 713 36.98 18.02 -15.94
CA ASP A 713 38.06 18.80 -16.55
C ASP A 713 37.97 18.89 -18.09
N ARG A 714 37.19 18.01 -18.74
CA ARG A 714 37.10 17.90 -20.22
C ARG A 714 35.77 18.32 -20.81
N THR A 715 34.70 18.41 -20.01
CA THR A 715 33.36 18.72 -20.50
C THR A 715 32.98 20.18 -20.24
N THR A 716 32.25 20.80 -21.16
CA THR A 716 31.59 22.10 -20.95
C THR A 716 30.11 21.95 -20.61
N ASP A 717 29.60 20.72 -20.50
CA ASP A 717 28.20 20.45 -20.15
C ASP A 717 27.97 20.65 -18.64
N GLU A 718 27.41 21.81 -18.29
CA GLU A 718 27.07 22.17 -16.91
C GLU A 718 26.08 21.18 -16.25
N ARG A 719 25.16 20.58 -17.02
CA ARG A 719 24.20 19.59 -16.47
C ARG A 719 24.89 18.27 -16.15
N GLY A 720 25.79 17.82 -17.02
CA GLY A 720 26.64 16.66 -16.80
C GLY A 720 27.55 16.82 -15.58
N ILE A 721 28.18 17.99 -15.44
CA ILE A 721 29.00 18.33 -14.26
C ILE A 721 28.14 18.29 -12.99
N PHE A 722 26.93 18.87 -13.01
CA PHE A 722 26.04 18.89 -11.84
C PHE A 722 25.59 17.49 -11.41
N ARG A 723 25.34 16.59 -12.37
CA ARG A 723 25.00 15.18 -12.09
C ARG A 723 26.16 14.42 -11.46
N VAL A 724 27.37 14.58 -11.99
CA VAL A 724 28.58 13.96 -11.45
C VAL A 724 28.87 14.47 -10.04
N ILE A 725 28.73 15.78 -9.79
CA ILE A 725 28.89 16.37 -8.45
C ILE A 725 27.82 15.89 -7.46
N LYS A 726 26.57 15.68 -7.91
CA LYS A 726 25.50 15.17 -7.04
C LYS A 726 25.71 13.70 -6.66
N TYR A 727 26.38 12.94 -7.52
CA TYR A 727 26.64 11.52 -7.32
C TYR A 727 27.87 11.25 -6.43
N LEU A 728 28.94 12.04 -6.59
CA LEU A 728 30.12 12.05 -5.69
C LEU A 728 29.77 12.60 -4.30
#